data_AF-A0AA40P402-F1
#
_entry.id   AF-A0AA40P402-F1
#
_cell.length_a   1.000
_cell.length_b   1.000
_cell.length_c   1.000
_cell.angle_alpha   90.00
_cell.angle_beta   90.00
_cell.angle_gamma   90.00
#
_symmetry.space_group_name_H-M   'P 1'
#
loop_
_entity.id
_entity.type
_entity.pdbx_description
1 polymer ?
#
loop_
_entity_poly.entity_id
_entity_poly.type
_entity_poly.pdbx_seq_one_letter_code
_entity_poly.pdbx_strand_id
1 'polypeptide(L)'
;MQSHSGNEHTALNQRLTLLLLAKEQPDFLRRALKYYSAFACNVVVVDASAEPDAEIAGNSSVHYVQSAELANASLSARIAEGLKQITTPFVVQAPVDSFLLPDALISALSFLESNQTYGACQGYSLSYQAQVSQVDYFRRDRKICEDHASDDAAERVLGFMSEGLSLLSAVTRTELAQQWFASVAEDTEPHWQEIGHMTYLVAAARLRILPIAYALHFTPGKEAGTSHGGAIAAAVKHTDPKAKAAREAFAKKLAALLGEGSGFEGVQGTQHILAGFAAMAERLKTQGFQGDEKIISAVWNVALEQSDALFEPRQFVELPFYNQPLFDELARIEFLIHVMPAGRVQMEGLEAALLKQAELLRAQNNPDAEARLSRLWYAYETYAFNIGVVQSLLDELRNNKDDEDSEKQIELVSAWGQRLQAASAVDNGRLLDSMASGRLLNWLDSRDPAPDALKQITEKLASKSAGSQIGILLLDLDADVFKLQATFDSLINSHYKSFKVVVFTTGELPAVTTLHNTLHFVKVTESNYIDKINLVVKQSPSDWLMLAQAGEEFTRSGLLLASAELVDAAECRAVAVDEVQRQPNGTLAPVFRPGFNLDLLQSLPALMARHWLIRRDLLVEAGGYSREFPRALEFDLLLRLIEEGGMSGLAHLSEPVLICEAPALEDNQDEQKALKRHLGKRGYQAEISSAQPGTYKIDYRHAHRPVVSILLHSQDNLPELQRCLQSILQRTRYQRYEVLIGDNASTSTELSTWLDKQEQVSGRVRVLRASQRMSASALLNLTSQEAGGEYLILLDAQSQIVNVGWIESLLNQAQRPEVGVVGAKLVDREGTVTQAGLILGLNGGVGSGFVGEPKTSKGYMQRLVVEQNYSAVSSACLMIAKQLYDALGGLDEAEFAEGLSDVDLCLKASQAGYLTVWTPHVQVVHPGVMHAPEQARTALIDKWSAQFAQDEAYNANLDLKGPGFTLAV
;
A
#
# COMPACT_ATOMS: atom_id res chain seq x y z
N MET A 1 -14.99 -16.00 -62.64
CA MET A 1 -14.76 -17.46 -62.60
C MET A 1 -13.42 -17.78 -63.24
N GLN A 2 -12.37 -17.87 -62.42
CA GLN A 2 -11.22 -18.76 -62.54
C GLN A 2 -10.71 -18.92 -61.09
N SER A 3 -10.48 -20.17 -60.69
CA SER A 3 -10.54 -20.70 -59.32
C SER A 3 -9.44 -20.21 -58.37
N HIS A 4 -9.84 -19.60 -57.25
CA HIS A 4 -9.06 -19.56 -56.00
C HIS A 4 -9.51 -20.72 -55.12
N SER A 5 -8.77 -21.83 -55.14
CA SER A 5 -9.03 -23.00 -54.30
C SER A 5 -7.71 -23.58 -53.83
N GLY A 6 -7.00 -22.85 -52.98
CA GLY A 6 -5.68 -23.23 -52.48
C GLY A 6 -5.57 -23.48 -50.98
N ASN A 7 -6.31 -22.78 -50.12
CA ASN A 7 -6.05 -22.81 -48.67
C ASN A 7 -7.28 -22.72 -47.74
N GLU A 8 -8.51 -22.70 -48.26
CA GLU A 8 -9.73 -22.68 -47.40
C GLU A 8 -10.03 -24.01 -46.68
N HIS A 9 -9.25 -25.08 -46.92
CA HIS A 9 -9.49 -26.41 -46.33
C HIS A 9 -8.66 -26.75 -45.09
N THR A 10 -7.65 -25.96 -44.74
CA THR A 10 -6.80 -26.21 -43.56
C THR A 10 -7.38 -25.51 -42.33
N ALA A 11 -7.54 -26.24 -41.23
CA ALA A 11 -8.11 -25.71 -39.99
C ALA A 11 -7.25 -24.56 -39.42
N LEU A 12 -7.89 -23.57 -38.76
CA LEU A 12 -7.21 -22.37 -38.27
C LEU A 12 -6.08 -22.69 -37.28
N ASN A 13 -6.29 -23.68 -36.40
CA ASN A 13 -5.28 -24.18 -35.46
C ASN A 13 -4.05 -24.83 -36.12
N GLN A 14 -4.09 -25.13 -37.41
CA GLN A 14 -2.93 -25.58 -38.19
C GLN A 14 -2.23 -24.44 -38.94
N ARG A 15 -2.84 -23.25 -38.98
CA ARG A 15 -2.37 -22.08 -39.73
C ARG A 15 -1.80 -20.99 -38.84
N LEU A 16 -2.42 -20.75 -37.69
CA LEU A 16 -2.07 -19.68 -36.76
C LEU A 16 -1.94 -20.22 -35.33
N THR A 17 -0.86 -19.84 -34.67
CA THR A 17 -0.70 -19.99 -33.22
C THR A 17 -0.73 -18.62 -32.54
N LEU A 18 -1.54 -18.50 -31.50
CA LEU A 18 -1.54 -17.39 -30.55
C LEU A 18 -0.60 -17.72 -29.39
N LEU A 19 0.46 -16.93 -29.24
CA LEU A 19 1.43 -17.02 -28.15
C LEU A 19 1.07 -16.00 -27.06
N LEU A 20 0.54 -16.47 -25.93
CA LEU A 20 0.19 -15.64 -24.79
C LEU A 20 1.35 -15.58 -23.79
N LEU A 21 1.66 -14.37 -23.32
CA LEU A 21 2.76 -14.12 -22.38
C LEU A 21 2.18 -13.65 -21.03
N ALA A 22 2.49 -14.39 -19.96
CA ALA A 22 2.07 -14.07 -18.59
C ALA A 22 3.28 -13.93 -17.66
N LYS A 23 3.16 -13.05 -16.66
CA LYS A 23 4.08 -12.97 -15.51
C LYS A 23 3.34 -12.38 -14.31
N GLU A 24 3.09 -13.20 -13.29
CA GLU A 24 2.37 -12.81 -12.05
C GLU A 24 0.99 -12.21 -12.36
N GLN A 25 0.29 -12.78 -13.34
CA GLN A 25 -0.97 -12.24 -13.90
C GLN A 25 -2.04 -13.33 -14.10
N PRO A 26 -2.37 -14.14 -13.08
CA PRO A 26 -3.30 -15.28 -13.25
C PRO A 26 -4.70 -14.84 -13.71
N ASP A 27 -5.24 -13.73 -13.17
CA ASP A 27 -6.60 -13.28 -13.53
C ASP A 27 -6.70 -12.77 -14.96
N PHE A 28 -5.70 -12.02 -15.44
CA PHE A 28 -5.61 -11.63 -16.85
C PHE A 28 -5.48 -12.86 -17.75
N LEU A 29 -4.69 -13.85 -17.36
CA LEU A 29 -4.51 -15.08 -18.14
C LEU A 29 -5.82 -15.88 -18.23
N ARG A 30 -6.55 -16.10 -17.12
CA ARG A 30 -7.86 -16.77 -17.14
C ARG A 30 -8.85 -16.03 -18.04
N ARG A 31 -8.88 -14.69 -17.96
CA ARG A 31 -9.72 -13.85 -18.82
C ARG A 31 -9.35 -13.99 -20.30
N ALA A 32 -8.07 -13.94 -20.64
CA ALA A 32 -7.59 -14.11 -22.01
C ALA A 32 -7.97 -15.49 -22.56
N LEU A 33 -7.76 -16.56 -21.79
CA LEU A 33 -8.13 -17.92 -22.21
C LEU A 33 -9.64 -18.06 -22.45
N LYS A 34 -10.48 -17.44 -21.60
CA LYS A 34 -11.93 -17.41 -21.82
C LYS A 34 -12.31 -16.61 -23.07
N TYR A 35 -11.65 -15.48 -23.32
CA TYR A 35 -11.89 -14.66 -24.51
C TYR A 35 -11.58 -15.43 -25.80
N TYR A 36 -10.46 -16.16 -25.81
CA TYR A 36 -10.00 -16.93 -26.97
C TYR A 36 -10.59 -18.34 -27.08
N SER A 37 -11.37 -18.82 -26.10
CA SER A 37 -11.87 -20.21 -26.12
C SER A 37 -12.80 -20.51 -27.31
N ALA A 38 -13.47 -19.49 -27.86
CA ALA A 38 -14.30 -19.61 -29.06
C ALA A 38 -13.50 -19.45 -30.36
N PHE A 39 -12.25 -19.00 -30.29
CA PHE A 39 -11.37 -18.80 -31.43
C PHE A 39 -10.54 -20.06 -31.68
N ALA A 40 -10.91 -20.83 -32.70
CA ALA A 40 -10.35 -22.15 -33.01
C ALA A 40 -8.90 -22.12 -33.57
N CYS A 41 -8.02 -21.30 -33.01
CA CYS A 41 -6.59 -21.27 -33.27
C CYS A 41 -5.82 -22.14 -32.25
N ASN A 42 -4.54 -22.40 -32.52
CA ASN A 42 -3.67 -23.05 -31.54
C ASN A 42 -3.21 -22.01 -30.51
N VAL A 43 -3.20 -22.34 -29.22
CA VAL A 43 -2.82 -21.41 -28.15
C VAL A 43 -1.65 -22.00 -27.36
N VAL A 44 -0.54 -21.26 -27.34
CA VAL A 44 0.64 -21.53 -26.51
C VAL A 44 0.71 -20.46 -25.44
N VAL A 45 0.80 -20.86 -24.18
CA VAL A 45 0.97 -19.95 -23.05
C VAL A 45 2.40 -20.10 -22.53
N VAL A 46 3.13 -18.99 -22.45
CA VAL A 46 4.41 -18.93 -21.73
C VAL A 46 4.18 -18.14 -20.45
N ASP A 47 4.20 -18.86 -19.33
CA ASP A 47 3.97 -18.30 -18.02
C ASP A 47 5.29 -18.20 -17.25
N ALA A 48 5.67 -16.98 -16.93
CA ALA A 48 6.86 -16.65 -16.15
C ALA A 48 6.53 -16.31 -14.69
N SER A 49 5.36 -16.70 -14.21
CA SER A 49 4.99 -16.58 -12.80
C SER A 49 5.79 -17.58 -11.95
N ALA A 50 6.13 -17.18 -10.73
CA ALA A 50 6.87 -17.99 -9.78
C ALA A 50 6.12 -19.29 -9.43
N GLU A 51 4.80 -19.21 -9.32
CA GLU A 51 3.91 -20.35 -9.10
C GLU A 51 3.00 -20.57 -10.32
N PRO A 52 2.92 -21.79 -10.87
CA PRO A 52 2.00 -22.08 -11.96
C PRO A 52 0.55 -22.11 -11.47
N ASP A 53 -0.37 -21.63 -12.31
CA ASP A 53 -1.79 -21.78 -12.05
C ASP A 53 -2.23 -23.23 -12.30
N ALA A 54 -2.68 -23.92 -11.24
CA ALA A 54 -3.01 -25.34 -11.29
C ALA A 54 -4.19 -25.65 -12.23
N GLU A 55 -5.19 -24.76 -12.33
CA GLU A 55 -6.34 -24.96 -13.21
C GLU A 55 -5.94 -24.84 -14.67
N ILE A 56 -5.05 -23.89 -14.97
CA ILE A 56 -4.55 -23.65 -16.33
C ILE A 56 -3.57 -24.75 -16.73
N ALA A 57 -2.67 -25.15 -15.85
CA ALA A 57 -1.73 -26.24 -16.11
C ALA A 57 -2.45 -27.58 -16.35
N GLY A 58 -3.63 -27.77 -15.74
CA GLY A 58 -4.49 -28.93 -15.98
C GLY A 58 -5.31 -28.89 -17.27
N ASN A 59 -5.33 -27.76 -18.00
CA ASN A 59 -6.17 -27.58 -19.17
C ASN A 59 -5.48 -28.12 -20.45
N SER A 60 -5.97 -29.26 -20.94
CA SER A 60 -5.44 -29.90 -22.15
C SER A 60 -5.73 -29.18 -23.47
N SER A 61 -6.55 -28.12 -23.45
CA SER A 61 -6.86 -27.32 -24.66
C SER A 61 -5.81 -26.27 -24.99
N VAL A 62 -4.82 -26.05 -24.11
CA VAL A 62 -3.73 -25.09 -24.30
C VAL A 62 -2.38 -25.76 -24.11
N HIS A 63 -1.37 -25.30 -24.85
CA HIS A 63 0.00 -25.74 -24.63
C HIS A 63 0.67 -24.81 -23.60
N TYR A 64 0.66 -25.22 -22.33
CA TYR A 64 1.18 -24.42 -21.21
C TYR A 64 2.67 -24.69 -20.96
N VAL A 65 3.50 -23.66 -21.09
CA VAL A 65 4.95 -23.69 -20.89
C VAL A 65 5.29 -22.87 -19.64
N GLN A 66 5.70 -23.55 -18.57
CA GLN A 66 6.13 -22.93 -17.32
C GLN A 66 7.41 -23.59 -16.81
N SER A 67 8.34 -22.77 -16.33
CA SER A 67 9.55 -23.23 -15.65
C SER A 67 10.09 -22.14 -14.72
N ALA A 68 10.84 -22.55 -13.68
CA ALA A 68 11.50 -21.61 -12.76
C ALA A 68 12.52 -20.70 -13.47
N GLU A 69 13.10 -21.17 -14.58
CA GLU A 69 14.07 -20.41 -15.39
C GLU A 69 13.40 -19.22 -16.10
N LEU A 70 12.13 -19.37 -16.51
CA LEU A 70 11.38 -18.31 -17.21
C LEU A 70 11.08 -17.10 -16.33
N ALA A 71 10.96 -17.30 -15.00
CA ALA A 71 10.69 -16.21 -14.05
C ALA A 71 11.74 -15.09 -14.15
N ASN A 72 13.02 -15.49 -14.25
CA ASN A 72 14.17 -14.58 -14.36
C ASN A 72 14.57 -14.26 -15.82
N ALA A 73 14.02 -14.98 -16.80
CA ALA A 73 14.31 -14.77 -18.21
C ALA A 73 13.80 -13.40 -18.71
N SER A 74 14.48 -12.84 -19.71
CA SER A 74 14.05 -11.63 -20.41
C SER A 74 12.82 -11.90 -21.30
N LEU A 75 12.11 -10.84 -21.72
CA LEU A 75 10.92 -10.97 -22.56
C LEU A 75 11.22 -11.76 -23.85
N SER A 76 12.32 -11.42 -24.53
CA SER A 76 12.75 -12.13 -25.74
C SER A 76 13.06 -13.60 -25.49
N ALA A 77 13.70 -13.96 -24.36
CA ALA A 77 14.00 -15.35 -24.03
C ALA A 77 12.71 -16.17 -23.79
N ARG A 78 11.71 -15.56 -23.14
CA ARG A 78 10.39 -16.19 -22.94
C ARG A 78 9.66 -16.42 -24.26
N ILE A 79 9.68 -15.42 -25.14
CA ILE A 79 9.09 -15.55 -26.48
C ILE A 79 9.82 -16.65 -27.27
N ALA A 80 11.15 -16.65 -27.26
CA ALA A 80 11.95 -17.67 -27.93
C ALA A 80 11.60 -19.09 -27.45
N GLU A 81 11.39 -19.27 -26.14
CA GLU A 81 10.97 -20.56 -25.58
C GLU A 81 9.58 -20.98 -26.08
N GLY A 82 8.62 -20.06 -26.09
CA GLY A 82 7.30 -20.32 -26.67
C GLY A 82 7.35 -20.69 -28.14
N LEU A 83 8.16 -19.96 -28.94
CA LEU A 83 8.31 -20.17 -30.38
C LEU A 83 8.91 -21.54 -30.75
N LYS A 84 9.67 -22.19 -29.85
CA LYS A 84 10.17 -23.57 -30.05
C LYS A 84 9.03 -24.60 -30.15
N GLN A 85 7.89 -24.29 -29.55
CA GLN A 85 6.72 -25.18 -29.51
C GLN A 85 5.78 -24.95 -30.70
N ILE A 86 6.06 -23.96 -31.55
CA ILE A 86 5.16 -23.53 -32.63
C ILE A 86 5.58 -24.14 -33.96
N THR A 87 4.65 -24.85 -34.58
CA THR A 87 4.83 -25.47 -35.91
C THR A 87 3.92 -24.87 -36.98
N THR A 88 2.98 -23.99 -36.60
CA THR A 88 2.10 -23.30 -37.55
C THR A 88 2.90 -22.30 -38.40
N PRO A 89 2.51 -22.06 -39.67
CA PRO A 89 3.23 -21.13 -40.55
C PRO A 89 3.17 -19.67 -40.10
N PHE A 90 2.16 -19.30 -39.30
CA PHE A 90 2.02 -17.97 -38.74
C PHE A 90 1.90 -18.02 -37.21
N VAL A 91 2.42 -16.97 -36.58
CA VAL A 91 2.35 -16.74 -35.14
C VAL A 91 1.94 -15.30 -34.87
N VAL A 92 1.18 -15.10 -33.81
CA VAL A 92 0.95 -13.77 -33.24
C VAL A 92 1.15 -13.87 -31.73
N GLN A 93 1.79 -12.88 -31.14
CA GLN A 93 2.04 -12.85 -29.69
C GLN A 93 1.31 -11.69 -29.03
N ALA A 94 0.83 -11.92 -27.81
CA ALA A 94 0.21 -10.89 -27.00
C ALA A 94 0.50 -11.11 -25.51
N PRO A 95 0.69 -10.04 -24.73
CA PRO A 95 0.56 -10.17 -23.29
C PRO A 95 -0.88 -10.54 -22.93
N VAL A 96 -1.06 -11.31 -21.85
CA VAL A 96 -2.37 -11.79 -21.40
C VAL A 96 -3.35 -10.68 -21.00
N ASP A 97 -2.85 -9.46 -20.80
CA ASP A 97 -3.66 -8.29 -20.50
C ASP A 97 -4.24 -7.61 -21.75
N SER A 98 -3.92 -8.09 -22.95
CA SER A 98 -4.36 -7.51 -24.22
C SER A 98 -5.38 -8.40 -24.95
N PHE A 99 -6.28 -7.77 -25.69
CA PHE A 99 -7.27 -8.44 -26.54
C PHE A 99 -6.97 -8.16 -28.01
N LEU A 100 -6.42 -9.16 -28.72
CA LEU A 100 -6.37 -9.18 -30.18
C LEU A 100 -7.72 -9.62 -30.75
N LEU A 101 -8.29 -8.85 -31.68
CA LEU A 101 -9.63 -9.08 -32.22
C LEU A 101 -9.62 -10.24 -33.24
N PRO A 102 -10.41 -11.32 -33.06
CA PRO A 102 -10.40 -12.50 -33.94
C PRO A 102 -10.57 -12.20 -35.44
N ASP A 103 -11.53 -11.34 -35.80
CA ASP A 103 -11.79 -10.98 -37.21
C ASP A 103 -10.62 -10.22 -37.83
N ALA A 104 -9.90 -9.43 -37.02
CA ALA A 104 -8.71 -8.72 -37.46
C ALA A 104 -7.53 -9.67 -37.68
N LEU A 105 -7.38 -10.69 -36.83
CA LEU A 105 -6.38 -11.74 -37.00
C LEU A 105 -6.65 -12.57 -38.26
N ILE A 106 -7.91 -12.94 -38.51
CA ILE A 106 -8.31 -13.65 -39.73
C ILE A 106 -8.00 -12.80 -40.97
N SER A 107 -8.31 -11.50 -40.93
CA SER A 107 -8.04 -10.57 -42.04
C SER A 107 -6.53 -10.43 -42.31
N ALA A 108 -5.72 -10.28 -41.26
CA ALA A 108 -4.26 -10.20 -41.37
C ALA A 108 -3.65 -11.51 -41.90
N LEU A 109 -4.11 -12.66 -41.40
CA LEU A 109 -3.70 -13.98 -41.88
C LEU A 109 -4.03 -14.18 -43.36
N SER A 110 -5.27 -13.88 -43.76
CA SER A 110 -5.75 -14.03 -45.13
C SER A 110 -4.94 -13.17 -46.11
N PHE A 111 -4.57 -11.96 -45.68
CA PHE A 111 -3.67 -11.11 -46.44
C PHE A 111 -2.28 -11.75 -46.63
N LEU A 112 -1.66 -12.26 -45.56
CA LEU A 112 -0.33 -12.88 -45.63
C LEU A 112 -0.29 -14.17 -46.45
N GLU A 113 -1.35 -14.96 -46.42
CA GLU A 113 -1.48 -16.17 -47.24
C GLU A 113 -1.60 -15.84 -48.72
N SER A 114 -2.28 -14.74 -49.04
CA SER A 114 -2.43 -14.25 -50.41
C SER A 114 -1.17 -13.54 -50.93
N ASN A 115 -0.27 -13.12 -50.03
CA ASN A 115 0.90 -12.29 -50.36
C ASN A 115 2.20 -12.86 -49.77
N GLN A 116 2.87 -13.74 -50.52
CA GLN A 116 4.06 -14.46 -50.06
C GLN A 116 5.26 -13.56 -49.68
N THR A 117 5.38 -12.38 -50.31
CA THR A 117 6.49 -11.43 -50.07
C THR A 117 6.32 -10.59 -48.79
N TYR A 118 5.17 -10.66 -48.13
CA TYR A 118 4.91 -9.97 -46.87
C TYR A 118 5.21 -10.89 -45.70
N GLY A 119 5.92 -10.37 -44.70
CA GLY A 119 6.36 -11.10 -43.52
C GLY A 119 5.49 -10.88 -42.29
N ALA A 120 4.84 -9.71 -42.20
CA ALA A 120 3.98 -9.35 -41.08
C ALA A 120 2.77 -8.50 -41.53
N CYS A 121 1.66 -8.62 -40.79
CA CYS A 121 0.43 -7.88 -41.04
C CYS A 121 -0.32 -7.62 -39.72
N GLN A 122 -0.81 -6.39 -39.52
CA GLN A 122 -1.69 -6.02 -38.41
C GLN A 122 -2.61 -4.86 -38.78
N GLY A 123 -3.45 -4.38 -37.87
CA GLY A 123 -4.22 -3.14 -38.04
C GLY A 123 -3.89 -2.11 -36.96
N TYR A 124 -4.87 -1.28 -36.59
CA TYR A 124 -4.72 -0.21 -35.58
C TYR A 124 -5.31 -0.62 -34.23
N SER A 125 -4.64 -0.23 -33.16
CA SER A 125 -4.96 -0.64 -31.79
C SER A 125 -5.37 0.53 -30.91
N LEU A 126 -6.14 0.22 -29.88
CA LEU A 126 -6.46 1.11 -28.76
C LEU A 126 -5.74 0.63 -27.50
N SER A 127 -5.68 1.50 -26.49
CA SER A 127 -5.41 1.06 -25.12
C SER A 127 -6.68 1.13 -24.29
N TYR A 128 -6.80 0.33 -23.24
CA TYR A 128 -7.94 0.34 -22.34
C TYR A 128 -7.53 0.33 -20.86
N GLN A 129 -8.36 0.93 -20.02
CA GLN A 129 -8.27 0.87 -18.56
C GLN A 129 -9.64 0.51 -17.99
N ALA A 130 -9.70 -0.54 -17.18
CA ALA A 130 -10.93 -0.99 -16.55
C ALA A 130 -11.13 -0.34 -15.16
N GLN A 131 -12.36 0.06 -14.88
CA GLN A 131 -12.86 0.46 -13.57
C GLN A 131 -14.04 -0.46 -13.18
N VAL A 132 -14.68 -0.20 -12.05
CA VAL A 132 -15.79 -1.06 -11.54
C VAL A 132 -17.03 -1.00 -12.41
N SER A 133 -17.35 0.18 -12.93
CA SER A 133 -18.58 0.46 -13.67
C SER A 133 -18.33 0.97 -15.08
N GLN A 134 -17.07 1.05 -15.52
CA GLN A 134 -16.74 1.54 -16.87
C GLN A 134 -15.40 1.02 -17.37
N VAL A 135 -15.24 1.05 -18.70
CA VAL A 135 -13.96 0.84 -19.39
C VAL A 135 -13.63 2.07 -20.21
N ASP A 136 -12.46 2.65 -19.95
CA ASP A 136 -11.97 3.81 -20.69
C ASP A 136 -11.03 3.36 -21.81
N TYR A 137 -11.25 3.88 -23.02
CA TYR A 137 -10.42 3.62 -24.19
C TYR A 137 -9.62 4.85 -24.58
N PHE A 138 -8.35 4.62 -24.87
CA PHE A 138 -7.37 5.63 -25.23
C PHE A 138 -6.84 5.36 -26.62
N ARG A 139 -6.66 6.42 -27.39
CA ARG A 139 -5.99 6.35 -28.67
C ARG A 139 -4.54 5.94 -28.44
N ARG A 140 -4.18 4.73 -28.87
CA ARG A 140 -2.81 4.23 -28.81
C ARG A 140 -2.06 4.54 -30.09
N ASP A 141 -2.63 4.11 -31.22
CA ASP A 141 -2.00 4.22 -32.53
C ASP A 141 -2.42 5.50 -33.24
N ARG A 142 -1.62 5.87 -34.25
CA ARG A 142 -1.92 6.98 -35.17
C ARG A 142 -2.05 6.42 -36.57
N LYS A 143 -2.73 7.14 -37.46
CA LYS A 143 -2.77 6.80 -38.88
C LYS A 143 -1.36 6.94 -39.47
N ILE A 144 -0.88 5.90 -40.16
CA ILE A 144 0.46 5.86 -40.78
C ILE A 144 0.37 5.38 -42.24
N CYS A 145 1.51 5.28 -42.93
CA CYS A 145 1.58 4.56 -44.20
C CYS A 145 1.17 3.09 -44.01
N GLU A 146 0.22 2.62 -44.82
CA GLU A 146 -0.36 1.29 -44.64
C GLU A 146 0.35 0.19 -45.43
N ASP A 147 1.19 0.57 -46.41
CA ASP A 147 1.91 -0.36 -47.26
C ASP A 147 3.41 -0.08 -47.29
N HIS A 148 4.19 -0.97 -46.70
CA HIS A 148 5.65 -0.91 -46.73
C HIS A 148 6.17 -1.99 -47.69
N ALA A 149 5.92 -1.75 -48.98
CA ALA A 149 6.13 -2.73 -50.04
C ALA A 149 7.37 -2.47 -50.93
N SER A 150 8.16 -1.42 -50.65
CA SER A 150 9.37 -1.10 -51.43
C SER A 150 10.29 -2.31 -51.52
N ASP A 151 10.93 -2.51 -52.67
CA ASP A 151 11.95 -3.55 -52.85
C ASP A 151 13.25 -3.19 -52.11
N ASP A 152 13.49 -1.91 -51.84
CA ASP A 152 14.62 -1.43 -51.05
C ASP A 152 14.32 -1.54 -49.55
N ALA A 153 15.03 -2.43 -48.87
CA ALA A 153 14.87 -2.67 -47.45
C ALA A 153 15.29 -1.47 -46.58
N ALA A 154 16.27 -0.67 -47.01
CA ALA A 154 16.68 0.55 -46.32
C ALA A 154 15.59 1.63 -46.39
N GLU A 155 14.91 1.75 -47.53
CA GLU A 155 13.76 2.65 -47.67
C GLU A 155 12.59 2.22 -46.77
N ARG A 156 12.30 0.91 -46.71
CA ARG A 156 11.27 0.38 -45.80
C ARG A 156 11.56 0.72 -44.34
N VAL A 157 12.78 0.46 -43.87
CA VAL A 157 13.21 0.76 -42.49
C VAL A 157 13.11 2.25 -42.20
N LEU A 158 13.65 3.10 -43.07
CA LEU A 158 13.59 4.55 -42.88
C LEU A 158 12.13 5.04 -42.81
N GLY A 159 11.28 4.58 -43.73
CA GLY A 159 9.87 4.93 -43.80
C GLY A 159 9.10 4.53 -42.55
N PHE A 160 9.14 3.25 -42.18
CA PHE A 160 8.38 2.73 -41.03
C PHE A 160 8.87 3.28 -39.69
N MET A 161 10.19 3.35 -39.47
CA MET A 161 10.74 3.83 -38.20
C MET A 161 10.42 5.31 -37.97
N SER A 162 10.19 6.09 -39.03
CA SER A 162 9.73 7.48 -38.92
C SER A 162 8.29 7.62 -38.41
N GLU A 163 7.47 6.57 -38.53
CA GLU A 163 6.08 6.53 -38.09
C GLU A 163 5.93 5.97 -36.66
N GLY A 164 6.79 5.00 -36.28
CA GLY A 164 6.98 4.57 -34.89
C GLY A 164 5.81 3.78 -34.30
N LEU A 165 5.26 2.82 -35.05
CA LEU A 165 4.16 1.96 -34.63
C LEU A 165 4.68 0.57 -34.19
N SER A 166 4.24 0.07 -33.02
CA SER A 166 4.73 -1.21 -32.48
C SER A 166 4.27 -2.40 -33.32
N LEU A 167 5.19 -3.32 -33.63
CA LEU A 167 4.90 -4.57 -34.36
C LEU A 167 4.91 -5.81 -33.46
N LEU A 168 4.96 -5.63 -32.13
CA LEU A 168 5.07 -6.77 -31.21
C LEU A 168 3.90 -7.75 -31.32
N SER A 169 2.69 -7.26 -31.63
CA SER A 169 1.49 -8.09 -31.77
C SER A 169 1.08 -8.31 -33.22
N ALA A 170 1.96 -8.12 -34.20
CA ALA A 170 1.62 -8.38 -35.60
C ALA A 170 1.52 -9.88 -35.89
N VAL A 171 0.57 -10.29 -36.75
CA VAL A 171 0.59 -11.63 -37.33
C VAL A 171 1.84 -11.72 -38.19
N THR A 172 2.72 -12.67 -37.87
CA THR A 172 4.06 -12.76 -38.44
C THR A 172 4.30 -14.18 -38.95
N ARG A 173 5.06 -14.33 -40.04
CA ARG A 173 5.57 -15.64 -40.46
C ARG A 173 6.43 -16.22 -39.35
N THR A 174 6.12 -17.45 -38.93
CA THR A 174 6.78 -18.08 -37.78
C THR A 174 8.29 -18.14 -37.92
N GLU A 175 8.80 -18.38 -39.12
CA GLU A 175 10.24 -18.40 -39.41
C GLU A 175 10.93 -17.08 -39.09
N LEU A 176 10.30 -15.93 -39.43
CA LEU A 176 10.86 -14.61 -39.15
C LEU A 176 10.89 -14.33 -37.64
N ALA A 177 9.82 -14.68 -36.93
CA ALA A 177 9.77 -14.55 -35.47
C ALA A 177 10.84 -15.43 -34.81
N GLN A 178 10.95 -16.70 -35.21
CA GLN A 178 11.97 -17.63 -34.71
C GLN A 178 13.39 -17.12 -34.96
N GLN A 179 13.68 -16.62 -36.15
CA GLN A 179 15.00 -16.06 -36.50
C GLN A 179 15.37 -14.86 -35.60
N TRP A 180 14.45 -13.91 -35.40
CA TRP A 180 14.70 -12.76 -34.54
C TRP A 180 14.98 -13.18 -33.09
N PHE A 181 14.03 -13.90 -32.48
CA PHE A 181 14.10 -14.20 -31.05
C PHE A 181 15.18 -15.23 -30.70
N ALA A 182 15.67 -16.02 -31.67
CA ALA A 182 16.86 -16.86 -31.50
C ALA A 182 18.19 -16.09 -31.57
N SER A 183 18.20 -14.90 -32.15
CA SER A 183 19.45 -14.18 -32.50
C SER A 183 19.72 -12.96 -31.61
N VAL A 184 18.73 -12.50 -30.84
CA VAL A 184 18.88 -11.39 -29.89
C VAL A 184 19.44 -11.91 -28.56
N ALA A 185 20.44 -11.20 -28.02
CA ALA A 185 21.05 -11.56 -26.74
C ALA A 185 20.07 -11.30 -25.57
N GLU A 186 20.06 -12.21 -24.58
CA GLU A 186 19.13 -12.16 -23.45
C GLU A 186 19.26 -10.88 -22.60
N ASP A 187 20.46 -10.29 -22.55
CA ASP A 187 20.81 -9.08 -21.81
C ASP A 187 20.40 -7.78 -22.52
N THR A 188 19.77 -7.87 -23.70
CA THR A 188 19.29 -6.70 -24.44
C THR A 188 18.15 -6.01 -23.67
N GLU A 189 18.31 -4.72 -23.37
CA GLU A 189 17.30 -3.96 -22.64
C GLU A 189 15.94 -3.91 -23.39
N PRO A 190 14.79 -3.89 -22.69
CA PRO A 190 13.47 -4.07 -23.30
C PRO A 190 13.14 -3.11 -24.45
N HIS A 191 13.50 -1.83 -24.33
CA HIS A 191 13.26 -0.85 -25.38
C HIS A 191 14.07 -1.15 -26.65
N TRP A 192 15.28 -1.70 -26.52
CA TRP A 192 16.07 -2.15 -27.67
C TRP A 192 15.50 -3.42 -28.31
N GLN A 193 14.88 -4.31 -27.53
CA GLN A 193 14.18 -5.47 -28.07
C GLN A 193 13.02 -5.04 -28.98
N GLU A 194 12.21 -4.06 -28.55
CA GLU A 194 11.08 -3.56 -29.36
C GLU A 194 11.56 -2.80 -30.61
N ILE A 195 12.50 -1.85 -30.46
CA ILE A 195 13.09 -1.11 -31.58
C ILE A 195 13.74 -2.09 -32.58
N GLY A 196 14.47 -3.07 -32.07
CA GLY A 196 15.15 -4.09 -32.87
C GLY A 196 14.16 -4.97 -33.63
N HIS A 197 13.10 -5.45 -32.98
CA HIS A 197 12.09 -6.30 -33.60
C HIS A 197 11.39 -5.59 -34.75
N MET A 198 10.97 -4.33 -34.53
CA MET A 198 10.36 -3.51 -35.59
C MET A 198 11.30 -3.32 -36.78
N THR A 199 12.56 -2.98 -36.49
CA THR A 199 13.59 -2.76 -37.52
C THR A 199 13.84 -4.03 -38.31
N TYR A 200 13.99 -5.17 -37.61
CA TYR A 200 14.25 -6.47 -38.20
C TYR A 200 13.11 -6.91 -39.12
N LEU A 201 11.85 -6.87 -38.66
CA LEU A 201 10.72 -7.33 -39.46
C LEU A 201 10.57 -6.54 -40.77
N VAL A 202 10.72 -5.21 -40.68
CA VAL A 202 10.59 -4.32 -41.84
C VAL A 202 11.77 -4.46 -42.80
N ALA A 203 12.96 -4.73 -42.28
CA ALA A 203 14.14 -5.02 -43.10
C ALA A 203 14.03 -6.40 -43.79
N ALA A 204 13.57 -7.43 -43.08
CA ALA A 204 13.54 -8.81 -43.57
C ALA A 204 12.42 -9.05 -44.60
N ALA A 205 11.29 -8.35 -44.52
CA ALA A 205 10.16 -8.57 -45.42
C ALA A 205 9.28 -7.31 -45.61
N ARG A 206 8.34 -7.37 -46.56
CA ARG A 206 7.31 -6.33 -46.70
C ARG A 206 6.31 -6.41 -45.55
N LEU A 207 5.74 -5.27 -45.18
CA LEU A 207 4.80 -5.12 -44.06
C LEU A 207 3.51 -4.45 -44.52
N ARG A 208 2.38 -4.91 -43.98
CA ARG A 208 1.06 -4.32 -44.22
C ARG A 208 0.39 -3.90 -42.92
N ILE A 209 -0.16 -2.69 -42.89
CA ILE A 209 -1.09 -2.22 -41.86
C ILE A 209 -2.48 -2.10 -42.49
N LEU A 210 -3.42 -2.90 -42.03
CA LEU A 210 -4.80 -2.90 -42.50
C LEU A 210 -5.59 -1.74 -41.86
N PRO A 211 -6.47 -1.06 -42.61
CA PRO A 211 -7.34 -0.01 -42.08
C PRO A 211 -8.51 -0.58 -41.27
N ILE A 212 -8.22 -1.42 -40.28
CA ILE A 212 -9.19 -2.09 -39.39
C ILE A 212 -8.76 -1.95 -37.93
N ALA A 213 -9.72 -2.01 -37.01
CA ALA A 213 -9.41 -2.18 -35.59
C ALA A 213 -8.79 -3.56 -35.36
N TYR A 214 -7.75 -3.62 -34.54
CA TYR A 214 -6.90 -4.80 -34.43
C TYR A 214 -6.76 -5.35 -33.02
N ALA A 215 -6.46 -4.48 -32.05
CA ALA A 215 -6.23 -4.93 -30.67
C ALA A 215 -6.58 -3.85 -29.64
N LEU A 216 -6.80 -4.29 -28.40
CA LEU A 216 -6.91 -3.49 -27.19
C LEU A 216 -5.77 -3.88 -26.25
N HIS A 217 -4.97 -2.90 -25.83
CA HIS A 217 -3.86 -3.13 -24.90
C HIS A 217 -4.14 -2.52 -23.53
N PHE A 218 -3.90 -3.27 -22.46
CA PHE A 218 -4.10 -2.75 -21.12
C PHE A 218 -3.12 -1.60 -20.81
N THR A 219 -3.62 -0.55 -20.15
CA THR A 219 -2.76 0.51 -19.60
C THR A 219 -2.91 0.59 -18.07
N PRO A 220 -1.83 0.36 -17.30
CA PRO A 220 -1.89 0.40 -15.84
C PRO A 220 -2.04 1.81 -15.25
N GLY A 221 -2.04 2.87 -16.08
CA GLY A 221 -2.21 4.27 -15.68
C GLY A 221 -1.21 5.22 -16.36
N LYS A 222 -1.42 6.54 -16.24
CA LYS A 222 -0.63 7.57 -16.95
C LYS A 222 0.88 7.51 -16.66
N GLU A 223 1.30 7.14 -15.44
CA GLU A 223 2.72 7.14 -15.02
C GLU A 223 3.52 5.97 -15.58
N ALA A 224 2.91 4.78 -15.72
CA ALA A 224 3.61 3.59 -16.19
C ALA A 224 3.75 3.55 -17.73
N GLY A 225 2.71 3.95 -18.47
CA GLY A 225 2.75 4.03 -19.94
C GLY A 225 3.72 5.09 -20.47
N THR A 226 3.86 6.22 -19.75
CA THR A 226 4.85 7.26 -20.08
C THR A 226 6.29 6.80 -19.84
N SER A 227 6.52 5.87 -18.92
CA SER A 227 7.87 5.36 -18.63
C SER A 227 8.46 4.55 -19.79
N HIS A 228 7.71 3.62 -20.41
CA HIS A 228 8.22 2.80 -21.51
C HIS A 228 8.39 3.60 -22.81
N GLY A 229 7.39 4.40 -23.19
CA GLY A 229 7.51 5.32 -24.32
C GLY A 229 8.62 6.37 -24.11
N GLY A 230 8.79 6.81 -22.85
CA GLY A 230 9.90 7.65 -22.42
C GLY A 230 11.26 6.97 -22.57
N ALA A 231 11.37 5.68 -22.22
CA ALA A 231 12.60 4.89 -22.40
C ALA A 231 12.96 4.69 -23.88
N ILE A 232 11.97 4.40 -24.74
CA ILE A 232 12.17 4.35 -26.20
C ILE A 232 12.66 5.71 -26.72
N ALA A 233 11.99 6.79 -26.32
CA ALA A 233 12.39 8.15 -26.71
C ALA A 233 13.79 8.49 -26.21
N ALA A 234 14.13 8.14 -24.98
CA ALA A 234 15.45 8.32 -24.39
C ALA A 234 16.51 7.56 -25.22
N ALA A 235 16.28 6.28 -25.50
CA ALA A 235 17.21 5.41 -26.22
C ALA A 235 17.61 5.96 -27.60
N VAL A 236 16.65 6.54 -28.34
CA VAL A 236 16.92 7.08 -29.68
C VAL A 236 17.32 8.56 -29.67
N LYS A 237 16.88 9.38 -28.69
CA LYS A 237 17.17 10.82 -28.62
C LYS A 237 18.50 11.16 -27.94
N HIS A 238 18.93 10.40 -26.94
CA HIS A 238 20.09 10.80 -26.13
C HIS A 238 21.38 10.88 -26.98
N THR A 239 22.12 11.96 -26.75
CA THR A 239 23.32 12.33 -27.51
C THR A 239 24.60 12.23 -26.68
N ASP A 240 24.50 11.80 -25.41
CA ASP A 240 25.71 11.60 -24.60
C ASP A 240 26.59 10.49 -25.20
N PRO A 241 27.91 10.53 -24.96
CA PRO A 241 28.85 9.60 -25.60
C PRO A 241 28.56 8.12 -25.33
N LYS A 242 28.02 7.78 -24.15
CA LYS A 242 27.74 6.40 -23.76
C LYS A 242 26.48 5.88 -24.47
N ALA A 243 25.39 6.65 -24.46
CA ALA A 243 24.17 6.30 -25.18
C ALA A 243 24.39 6.22 -26.70
N LYS A 244 25.19 7.14 -27.25
CA LYS A 244 25.56 7.11 -28.68
C LYS A 244 26.31 5.82 -29.02
N ALA A 245 27.32 5.44 -28.23
CA ALA A 245 28.09 4.21 -28.44
C ALA A 245 27.22 2.95 -28.33
N ALA A 246 26.31 2.90 -27.35
CA ALA A 246 25.37 1.78 -27.19
C ALA A 246 24.44 1.65 -28.40
N ARG A 247 23.87 2.75 -28.89
CA ARG A 247 23.01 2.79 -30.09
C ARG A 247 23.76 2.33 -31.35
N GLU A 248 24.99 2.82 -31.55
CA GLU A 248 25.83 2.41 -32.69
C GLU A 248 26.22 0.92 -32.61
N ALA A 249 26.53 0.42 -31.41
CA ALA A 249 26.82 -0.99 -31.20
C ALA A 249 25.59 -1.87 -31.49
N PHE A 250 24.41 -1.44 -31.06
CA PHE A 250 23.15 -2.15 -31.32
C PHE A 250 22.80 -2.15 -32.81
N ALA A 251 22.90 -1.01 -33.49
CA ALA A 251 22.70 -0.92 -34.94
C ALA A 251 23.64 -1.85 -35.73
N LYS A 252 24.91 -1.93 -35.31
CA LYS A 252 25.89 -2.85 -35.91
C LYS A 252 25.48 -4.32 -35.72
N LYS A 253 24.98 -4.69 -34.54
CA LYS A 253 24.46 -6.06 -34.29
C LYS A 253 23.27 -6.38 -35.19
N LEU A 254 22.31 -5.46 -35.33
CA LEU A 254 21.15 -5.63 -36.21
C LEU A 254 21.54 -5.80 -37.68
N ALA A 255 22.47 -4.97 -38.17
CA ALA A 255 22.96 -5.06 -39.55
C ALA A 255 23.62 -6.43 -39.82
N ALA A 256 24.40 -6.93 -38.87
CA ALA A 256 25.04 -8.24 -38.98
C ALA A 256 24.02 -9.39 -39.00
N LEU A 257 22.91 -9.27 -38.28
CA LEU A 257 21.84 -10.28 -38.20
C LEU A 257 21.04 -10.41 -39.50
N LEU A 258 20.89 -9.32 -40.26
CA LEU A 258 20.18 -9.32 -41.54
C LEU A 258 20.97 -10.01 -42.68
N GLY A 259 22.28 -10.21 -42.51
CA GLY A 259 23.11 -11.05 -43.40
C GLY A 259 23.40 -10.47 -44.79
N GLU A 260 24.16 -11.24 -45.59
CA GLU A 260 24.51 -10.92 -46.98
C GLU A 260 23.29 -11.04 -47.91
N GLY A 261 23.12 -10.10 -48.84
CA GLY A 261 21.99 -10.01 -49.77
C GLY A 261 20.78 -9.22 -49.25
N SER A 262 20.81 -8.72 -48.01
CA SER A 262 19.70 -7.97 -47.38
C SER A 262 19.71 -6.45 -47.66
N GLY A 263 20.79 -5.93 -48.25
CA GLY A 263 21.03 -4.49 -48.37
C GLY A 263 21.61 -3.83 -47.10
N PHE A 264 21.84 -4.59 -46.03
CA PHE A 264 22.38 -4.09 -44.75
C PHE A 264 23.82 -4.55 -44.45
N GLU A 265 24.64 -4.73 -45.48
CA GLU A 265 26.01 -5.19 -45.32
C GLU A 265 26.97 -4.09 -44.82
N GLY A 266 27.87 -4.50 -43.93
CA GLY A 266 29.00 -3.69 -43.48
C GLY A 266 28.62 -2.34 -42.86
N VAL A 267 29.46 -1.33 -43.11
CA VAL A 267 29.29 0.02 -42.55
C VAL A 267 28.04 0.69 -43.09
N GLN A 268 27.70 0.45 -44.36
CA GLN A 268 26.55 1.05 -45.03
C GLN A 268 25.23 0.57 -44.41
N GLY A 269 25.10 -0.73 -44.14
CA GLY A 269 23.92 -1.25 -43.42
C GLY A 269 23.74 -0.68 -42.02
N THR A 270 24.84 -0.54 -41.28
CA THR A 270 24.80 0.11 -39.96
C THR A 270 24.30 1.55 -40.08
N GLN A 271 24.73 2.28 -41.11
CA GLN A 271 24.25 3.65 -41.36
C GLN A 271 22.76 3.71 -41.74
N HIS A 272 22.25 2.76 -42.52
CA HIS A 272 20.82 2.70 -42.85
C HIS A 272 19.95 2.48 -41.60
N ILE A 273 20.36 1.60 -40.69
CA ILE A 273 19.64 1.38 -39.42
C ILE A 273 19.69 2.63 -38.53
N LEU A 274 20.87 3.25 -38.41
CA LEU A 274 21.02 4.50 -37.67
C LEU A 274 20.19 5.65 -38.26
N ALA A 275 20.01 5.70 -39.58
CA ALA A 275 19.12 6.65 -40.23
C ALA A 275 17.66 6.42 -39.84
N GLY A 276 17.21 5.16 -39.77
CA GLY A 276 15.89 4.80 -39.23
C GLY A 276 15.71 5.24 -37.78
N PHE A 277 16.70 4.99 -36.91
CA PHE A 277 16.66 5.45 -35.51
C PHE A 277 16.62 6.97 -35.40
N ALA A 278 17.35 7.69 -36.25
CA ALA A 278 17.32 9.14 -36.30
C ALA A 278 15.95 9.66 -36.75
N ALA A 279 15.32 9.03 -37.75
CA ALA A 279 13.97 9.39 -38.20
C ALA A 279 12.93 9.18 -37.08
N MET A 280 13.01 8.07 -36.36
CA MET A 280 12.19 7.82 -35.17
C MET A 280 12.42 8.90 -34.10
N ALA A 281 13.67 9.24 -33.81
CA ALA A 281 14.01 10.26 -32.82
C ALA A 281 13.43 11.64 -33.16
N GLU A 282 13.48 12.04 -34.44
CA GLU A 282 12.87 13.29 -34.91
C GLU A 282 11.35 13.29 -34.73
N ARG A 283 10.68 12.17 -35.08
CA ARG A 283 9.23 12.03 -34.85
C ARG A 283 8.89 12.17 -33.37
N LEU A 284 9.65 11.48 -32.52
CA LEU A 284 9.41 11.44 -31.08
C LEU A 284 9.58 12.81 -30.39
N LYS A 285 10.19 13.81 -31.05
CA LYS A 285 10.28 15.18 -30.49
C LYS A 285 8.93 15.90 -30.47
N THR A 286 8.06 15.62 -31.43
CA THR A 286 6.77 16.30 -31.57
C THR A 286 5.60 15.44 -31.10
N GLN A 287 5.83 14.14 -30.94
CA GLN A 287 4.77 13.15 -30.79
C GLN A 287 5.25 11.96 -29.96
N GLY A 288 4.51 11.54 -28.92
CA GLY A 288 4.86 10.34 -28.15
C GLY A 288 4.82 9.06 -29.01
N PHE A 289 5.55 8.03 -28.59
CA PHE A 289 5.57 6.71 -29.27
C PHE A 289 4.18 6.07 -29.32
N GLN A 290 3.42 6.21 -28.24
CA GLN A 290 1.99 5.86 -28.16
C GLN A 290 1.20 7.12 -27.80
N GLY A 291 -0.06 7.17 -28.21
CA GLY A 291 -1.02 8.14 -27.70
C GLY A 291 -1.55 7.76 -26.32
N ASP A 292 -2.05 8.75 -25.61
CA ASP A 292 -2.67 8.64 -24.28
C ASP A 292 -3.98 9.43 -24.20
N GLU A 293 -4.51 9.88 -25.35
CA GLU A 293 -5.74 10.64 -25.42
C GLU A 293 -6.94 9.71 -25.20
N LYS A 294 -7.70 9.93 -24.12
CA LYS A 294 -8.98 9.24 -23.90
C LYS A 294 -9.97 9.64 -24.99
N ILE A 295 -10.61 8.67 -25.62
CA ILE A 295 -11.54 8.89 -26.74
C ILE A 295 -12.94 8.34 -26.47
N ILE A 296 -13.07 7.25 -25.71
CA ILE A 296 -14.37 6.63 -25.42
C ILE A 296 -14.36 6.22 -23.94
N SER A 297 -15.47 6.46 -23.25
CA SER A 297 -15.74 5.87 -21.92
C SER A 297 -16.98 4.99 -22.08
N ALA A 298 -16.84 3.69 -21.92
CA ALA A 298 -17.96 2.75 -21.98
C ALA A 298 -18.46 2.47 -20.58
N VAL A 299 -19.63 3.03 -20.23
CA VAL A 299 -20.21 2.93 -18.88
C VAL A 299 -21.21 1.78 -18.87
N TRP A 300 -21.09 0.87 -17.90
CA TRP A 300 -22.01 -0.24 -17.78
C TRP A 300 -23.38 0.23 -17.32
N ASN A 301 -24.42 -0.01 -18.12
CA ASN A 301 -25.79 0.34 -17.78
C ASN A 301 -26.57 -0.92 -17.39
N VAL A 302 -26.82 -1.08 -16.09
CA VAL A 302 -27.52 -2.24 -15.54
C VAL A 302 -28.94 -2.37 -16.10
N ALA A 303 -29.62 -1.26 -16.42
CA ALA A 303 -30.97 -1.28 -16.97
C ALA A 303 -31.02 -1.74 -18.44
N LEU A 304 -29.94 -1.52 -19.20
CA LEU A 304 -29.83 -1.93 -20.61
C LEU A 304 -29.10 -3.27 -20.79
N GLU A 305 -28.55 -3.84 -19.71
CA GLU A 305 -27.71 -5.05 -19.72
C GLU A 305 -26.53 -5.00 -20.71
N GLN A 306 -26.10 -3.78 -21.03
CA GLN A 306 -25.01 -3.49 -21.95
C GLN A 306 -24.35 -2.16 -21.56
N SER A 307 -23.21 -1.91 -22.17
CA SER A 307 -22.44 -0.69 -22.04
C SER A 307 -22.95 0.44 -22.93
N ASP A 308 -23.01 1.65 -22.39
CA ASP A 308 -23.25 2.88 -23.14
C ASP A 308 -21.91 3.56 -23.46
N ALA A 309 -21.59 3.70 -24.76
CA ALA A 309 -20.37 4.35 -25.22
C ALA A 309 -20.51 5.88 -25.23
N LEU A 310 -19.77 6.55 -24.35
CA LEU A 310 -19.69 8.01 -24.26
C LEU A 310 -18.42 8.51 -24.97
N PHE A 311 -18.59 9.37 -25.97
CA PHE A 311 -17.50 9.92 -26.75
C PHE A 311 -16.93 11.19 -26.09
N GLU A 312 -15.61 11.22 -25.94
CA GLU A 312 -14.89 12.43 -25.51
C GLU A 312 -14.98 13.56 -26.56
N PRO A 313 -14.73 14.82 -26.20
CA PRO A 313 -14.83 15.93 -27.16
C PRO A 313 -13.86 15.81 -28.36
N ARG A 314 -12.69 15.18 -28.16
CA ARG A 314 -11.67 15.03 -29.20
C ARG A 314 -11.68 13.60 -29.75
N GLN A 315 -12.05 13.48 -31.03
CA GLN A 315 -12.15 12.20 -31.76
C GLN A 315 -11.21 12.17 -32.96
N PHE A 316 -10.90 10.96 -33.44
CA PHE A 316 -9.92 10.68 -34.50
C PHE A 316 -10.52 9.82 -35.60
N VAL A 317 -11.52 10.38 -36.30
CA VAL A 317 -12.39 9.68 -37.25
C VAL A 317 -11.67 9.06 -38.46
N GLU A 318 -10.41 9.43 -38.70
CA GLU A 318 -9.53 8.80 -39.70
C GLU A 318 -9.09 7.37 -39.31
N LEU A 319 -9.25 6.99 -38.05
CA LEU A 319 -8.93 5.67 -37.53
C LEU A 319 -10.17 4.75 -37.59
N PRO A 320 -9.98 3.43 -37.75
CA PRO A 320 -11.05 2.47 -38.01
C PRO A 320 -11.83 2.05 -36.75
N PHE A 321 -12.05 2.98 -35.81
CA PHE A 321 -12.66 2.69 -34.50
C PHE A 321 -14.15 3.05 -34.41
N TYR A 322 -14.68 3.82 -35.36
CA TYR A 322 -16.03 4.39 -35.25
C TYR A 322 -17.04 3.61 -36.10
N ASN A 323 -17.25 2.33 -35.78
CA ASN A 323 -18.17 1.46 -36.51
C ASN A 323 -18.85 0.44 -35.59
N GLN A 324 -20.06 0.02 -35.97
CA GLN A 324 -20.89 -0.89 -35.18
C GLN A 324 -20.20 -2.22 -34.85
N PRO A 325 -19.54 -2.92 -35.80
CA PRO A 325 -18.85 -4.18 -35.49
C PRO A 325 -17.83 -4.08 -34.37
N LEU A 326 -17.07 -2.97 -34.29
CA LEU A 326 -16.15 -2.77 -33.17
C LEU A 326 -16.92 -2.60 -31.86
N PHE A 327 -17.96 -1.76 -31.80
CA PHE A 327 -18.71 -1.54 -30.57
C PHE A 327 -19.41 -2.80 -30.06
N ASP A 328 -19.91 -3.67 -30.94
CA ASP A 328 -20.47 -4.97 -30.56
C ASP A 328 -19.41 -5.86 -29.88
N GLU A 329 -18.19 -5.85 -30.42
CA GLU A 329 -17.06 -6.60 -29.86
C GLU A 329 -16.53 -5.96 -28.56
N LEU A 330 -16.51 -4.63 -28.45
CA LEU A 330 -16.18 -3.92 -27.22
C LEU A 330 -17.17 -4.29 -26.11
N ALA A 331 -18.48 -4.28 -26.37
CA ALA A 331 -19.49 -4.67 -25.39
C ALA A 331 -19.29 -6.12 -24.88
N ARG A 332 -18.86 -7.04 -25.75
CA ARG A 332 -18.50 -8.41 -25.37
C ARG A 332 -17.26 -8.46 -24.47
N ILE A 333 -16.23 -7.70 -24.82
CA ILE A 333 -14.98 -7.60 -24.05
C ILE A 333 -15.24 -6.96 -22.68
N GLU A 334 -16.03 -5.90 -22.63
CA GLU A 334 -16.41 -5.18 -21.41
C GLU A 334 -17.19 -6.06 -20.46
N PHE A 335 -18.17 -6.83 -20.97
CA PHE A 335 -18.87 -7.81 -20.16
C PHE A 335 -17.89 -8.82 -19.54
N LEU A 336 -16.92 -9.31 -20.32
CA LEU A 336 -15.90 -10.24 -19.81
C LEU A 336 -14.95 -9.58 -18.79
N ILE A 337 -14.57 -8.31 -19.00
CA ILE A 337 -13.75 -7.53 -18.05
C ILE A 337 -14.45 -7.41 -16.70
N HIS A 338 -15.76 -7.20 -16.68
CA HIS A 338 -16.51 -7.07 -15.43
C HIS A 338 -16.86 -8.43 -14.79
N VAL A 339 -17.08 -9.48 -15.58
CA VAL A 339 -17.27 -10.85 -15.04
C VAL A 339 -15.97 -11.42 -14.47
N MET A 340 -14.83 -11.14 -15.11
CA MET A 340 -13.50 -11.60 -14.71
C MET A 340 -12.59 -10.37 -14.47
N PRO A 341 -12.79 -9.66 -13.34
CA PRO A 341 -12.06 -8.43 -13.05
C PRO A 341 -10.56 -8.69 -12.88
N ALA A 342 -9.73 -7.79 -13.39
CA ALA A 342 -8.28 -7.89 -13.29
C ALA A 342 -7.62 -6.51 -13.41
N GLY A 343 -6.47 -6.37 -12.76
CA GLY A 343 -5.70 -5.13 -12.75
C GLY A 343 -6.02 -4.25 -11.55
N ARG A 344 -5.00 -3.49 -11.12
CA ARG A 344 -5.01 -2.79 -9.82
C ARG A 344 -6.18 -1.82 -9.65
N VAL A 345 -6.40 -0.94 -10.62
CA VAL A 345 -7.44 0.11 -10.55
C VAL A 345 -8.85 -0.48 -10.45
N GLN A 346 -9.15 -1.51 -11.26
CA GLN A 346 -10.44 -2.19 -11.21
C GLN A 346 -10.63 -2.90 -9.87
N MET A 347 -9.61 -3.62 -9.38
CA MET A 347 -9.68 -4.35 -8.11
C MET A 347 -9.81 -3.43 -6.89
N GLU A 348 -9.11 -2.29 -6.88
CA GLU A 348 -9.21 -1.27 -5.81
C GLU A 348 -10.64 -0.71 -5.70
N GLY A 349 -11.27 -0.37 -6.83
CA GLY A 349 -12.66 0.08 -6.81
C GLY A 349 -13.64 -1.05 -6.46
N LEU A 350 -13.36 -2.26 -6.94
CA LEU A 350 -14.24 -3.42 -6.75
C LEU A 350 -14.33 -3.80 -5.27
N GLU A 351 -13.22 -3.67 -4.53
CA GLU A 351 -13.22 -3.88 -3.08
C GLU A 351 -14.28 -3.04 -2.37
N ALA A 352 -14.38 -1.75 -2.69
CA ALA A 352 -15.38 -0.86 -2.10
C ALA A 352 -16.81 -1.25 -2.50
N ALA A 353 -17.03 -1.60 -3.76
CA ALA A 353 -18.34 -2.02 -4.26
C ALA A 353 -18.81 -3.33 -3.60
N LEU A 354 -17.94 -4.34 -3.51
CA LEU A 354 -18.24 -5.62 -2.88
C LEU A 354 -18.45 -5.46 -1.37
N LEU A 355 -17.64 -4.64 -0.69
CA LEU A 355 -17.85 -4.31 0.71
C LEU A 355 -19.24 -3.68 0.93
N LYS A 356 -19.62 -2.72 0.09
CA LYS A 356 -20.94 -2.08 0.18
C LYS A 356 -22.07 -3.10 -0.03
N GLN A 357 -21.92 -4.02 -0.99
CA GLN A 357 -22.86 -5.13 -1.16
C GLN A 357 -22.95 -5.99 0.10
N ALA A 358 -21.81 -6.36 0.69
CA ALA A 358 -21.78 -7.16 1.92
C ALA A 358 -22.52 -6.45 3.08
N GLU A 359 -22.34 -5.14 3.25
CA GLU A 359 -23.04 -4.33 4.26
C GLU A 359 -24.56 -4.31 4.03
N LEU A 360 -25.01 -4.11 2.79
CA LEU A 360 -26.43 -4.07 2.44
C LEU A 360 -27.13 -5.41 2.68
N LEU A 361 -26.41 -6.51 2.44
CA LEU A 361 -26.88 -7.87 2.64
C LEU A 361 -26.96 -8.29 4.12
N ARG A 362 -26.35 -7.54 5.04
CA ARG A 362 -26.39 -7.88 6.48
C ARG A 362 -27.82 -7.90 7.01
N ALA A 363 -28.05 -8.82 7.95
CA ALA A 363 -29.30 -8.89 8.68
C ALA A 363 -29.51 -7.62 9.51
N GLN A 364 -30.73 -7.08 9.48
CA GLN A 364 -31.13 -5.89 10.24
C GLN A 364 -32.19 -6.29 11.25
N ASN A 365 -32.00 -5.91 12.51
CA ASN A 365 -32.98 -6.14 13.57
C ASN A 365 -33.90 -4.92 13.81
N ASN A 366 -33.59 -3.77 13.20
CA ASN A 366 -34.47 -2.61 13.26
C ASN A 366 -35.71 -2.85 12.36
N PRO A 367 -36.94 -2.83 12.91
CA PRO A 367 -38.16 -2.96 12.12
C PRO A 367 -38.38 -1.81 11.12
N ASP A 368 -37.79 -0.63 11.38
CA ASP A 368 -37.86 0.55 10.49
C ASP A 368 -36.71 0.60 9.48
N ALA A 369 -35.84 -0.43 9.45
CA ALA A 369 -34.78 -0.52 8.45
C ALA A 369 -35.36 -0.64 7.03
N GLU A 370 -34.56 -0.21 6.05
CA GLU A 370 -34.94 -0.35 4.65
C GLU A 370 -35.28 -1.81 4.30
N ALA A 371 -36.39 -1.97 3.56
CA ALA A 371 -36.88 -3.29 3.18
C ALA A 371 -35.78 -4.11 2.50
N ARG A 372 -35.70 -5.40 2.84
CA ARG A 372 -34.68 -6.30 2.32
C ARG A 372 -34.62 -6.28 0.79
N LEU A 373 -35.78 -6.23 0.14
CA LEU A 373 -35.88 -6.16 -1.32
C LEU A 373 -35.21 -4.89 -1.89
N SER A 374 -35.46 -3.71 -1.31
CA SER A 374 -34.84 -2.46 -1.75
C SER A 374 -33.31 -2.47 -1.59
N ARG A 375 -32.82 -3.00 -0.46
CA ARG A 375 -31.38 -3.17 -0.22
C ARG A 375 -30.73 -4.13 -1.23
N LEU A 376 -31.42 -5.20 -1.61
CA LEU A 376 -30.96 -6.14 -2.64
C LEU A 376 -30.91 -5.51 -4.03
N TRP A 377 -31.88 -4.65 -4.38
CA TRP A 377 -31.83 -3.86 -5.61
C TRP A 377 -30.65 -2.90 -5.61
N TYR A 378 -30.42 -2.17 -4.52
CA TYR A 378 -29.29 -1.26 -4.42
C TYR A 378 -27.94 -2.02 -4.47
N ALA A 379 -27.86 -3.21 -3.86
CA ALA A 379 -26.71 -4.08 -3.99
C ALA A 379 -26.49 -4.53 -5.45
N TYR A 380 -27.57 -4.92 -6.15
CA TYR A 380 -27.52 -5.29 -7.56
C TYR A 380 -27.05 -4.13 -8.45
N GLU A 381 -27.56 -2.92 -8.24
CA GLU A 381 -27.13 -1.71 -8.95
C GLU A 381 -25.67 -1.34 -8.67
N THR A 382 -25.18 -1.58 -7.45
CA THR A 382 -23.79 -1.30 -7.06
C THR A 382 -22.79 -2.11 -7.88
N TYR A 383 -23.06 -3.41 -8.09
CA TYR A 383 -22.24 -4.28 -8.94
C TYR A 383 -23.01 -5.54 -9.37
N ALA A 384 -23.68 -5.45 -10.53
CA ALA A 384 -24.57 -6.49 -11.06
C ALA A 384 -23.86 -7.80 -11.43
N PHE A 385 -22.52 -7.81 -11.48
CA PHE A 385 -21.70 -8.98 -11.83
C PHE A 385 -21.38 -9.90 -10.64
N ASN A 386 -21.96 -9.62 -9.47
CA ASN A 386 -21.93 -10.52 -8.31
C ASN A 386 -23.10 -11.51 -8.37
N ILE A 387 -22.81 -12.76 -8.74
CA ILE A 387 -23.84 -13.80 -8.90
C ILE A 387 -24.59 -14.11 -7.60
N GLY A 388 -23.93 -14.01 -6.43
CA GLY A 388 -24.58 -14.23 -5.13
C GLY A 388 -25.64 -13.18 -4.81
N VAL A 389 -25.41 -11.92 -5.19
CA VAL A 389 -26.41 -10.85 -5.06
C VAL A 389 -27.59 -11.08 -6.01
N VAL A 390 -27.31 -11.43 -7.27
CA VAL A 390 -28.33 -11.74 -8.27
C VAL A 390 -29.24 -12.88 -7.79
N GLN A 391 -28.66 -13.96 -7.26
CA GLN A 391 -29.41 -15.09 -6.70
C GLN A 391 -30.26 -14.68 -5.49
N SER A 392 -29.68 -13.91 -4.56
CA SER A 392 -30.39 -13.44 -3.37
C SER A 392 -31.58 -12.53 -3.72
N LEU A 393 -31.41 -11.67 -4.73
CA LEU A 393 -32.48 -10.81 -5.25
C LEU A 393 -33.59 -11.63 -5.92
N LEU A 394 -33.24 -12.63 -6.73
CA LEU A 394 -34.21 -13.54 -7.35
C LEU A 394 -35.05 -14.30 -6.32
N ASP A 395 -34.43 -14.79 -5.27
CA ASP A 395 -35.13 -15.52 -4.21
C ASP A 395 -36.10 -14.59 -3.46
N GLU A 396 -35.69 -13.35 -3.16
CA GLU A 396 -36.55 -12.36 -2.50
C GLU A 396 -37.72 -11.93 -3.39
N LEU A 397 -37.49 -11.71 -4.70
CA LEU A 397 -38.54 -11.39 -5.67
C LEU A 397 -39.57 -12.52 -5.81
N ARG A 398 -39.13 -13.77 -5.82
CA ARG A 398 -40.02 -14.94 -5.89
C ARG A 398 -40.88 -15.10 -4.64
N ASN A 399 -40.36 -14.73 -3.48
CA ASN A 399 -41.07 -14.81 -2.21
C ASN A 399 -42.11 -13.69 -2.04
N ASN A 400 -41.88 -12.51 -2.61
CA ASN A 400 -42.78 -11.34 -2.53
C ASN A 400 -43.56 -11.11 -3.85
N LYS A 401 -44.00 -12.20 -4.49
CA LYS A 401 -44.64 -12.13 -5.80
C LYS A 401 -46.09 -11.62 -5.68
N ASP A 402 -46.28 -10.31 -5.89
CA ASP A 402 -47.58 -9.65 -5.68
C ASP A 402 -48.27 -9.16 -6.97
N ASP A 403 -47.59 -9.06 -8.13
CA ASP A 403 -48.17 -8.57 -9.40
C ASP A 403 -47.43 -9.00 -10.71
N GLU A 404 -47.94 -8.57 -11.87
CA GLU A 404 -47.36 -8.81 -13.21
C GLU A 404 -45.99 -8.13 -13.42
N ASP A 405 -45.72 -7.02 -12.75
CA ASP A 405 -44.44 -6.30 -12.88
C ASP A 405 -43.32 -7.08 -12.18
N SER A 406 -43.63 -7.77 -11.08
CA SER A 406 -42.73 -8.70 -10.41
C SER A 406 -42.31 -9.88 -11.30
N GLU A 407 -43.18 -10.39 -12.18
CA GLU A 407 -42.84 -11.48 -13.10
C GLU A 407 -41.79 -11.06 -14.14
N LYS A 408 -41.93 -9.87 -14.71
CA LYS A 408 -40.96 -9.34 -15.68
C LYS A 408 -39.59 -9.12 -15.04
N GLN A 409 -39.56 -8.60 -13.82
CA GLN A 409 -38.32 -8.42 -13.08
C GLN A 409 -37.61 -9.76 -12.81
N ILE A 410 -38.36 -10.79 -12.41
CA ILE A 410 -37.80 -12.14 -12.22
C ILE A 410 -37.22 -12.69 -13.52
N GLU A 411 -37.91 -12.52 -14.65
CA GLU A 411 -37.44 -12.98 -15.96
C GLU A 411 -36.12 -12.29 -16.35
N LEU A 412 -36.05 -10.96 -16.23
CA LEU A 412 -34.86 -10.17 -16.54
C LEU A 412 -33.66 -10.58 -15.66
N VAL A 413 -33.82 -10.54 -14.34
CA VAL A 413 -32.74 -10.88 -13.40
C VAL A 413 -32.31 -12.35 -13.57
N SER A 414 -33.24 -13.25 -13.92
CA SER A 414 -32.93 -14.65 -14.21
C SER A 414 -32.12 -14.81 -15.49
N ALA A 415 -32.47 -14.09 -16.56
CA ALA A 415 -31.71 -14.10 -17.81
C ALA A 415 -30.29 -13.56 -17.59
N TRP A 416 -30.15 -12.48 -16.82
CA TRP A 416 -28.86 -11.95 -16.41
C TRP A 416 -28.03 -12.96 -15.61
N GLY A 417 -28.62 -13.61 -14.61
CA GLY A 417 -27.95 -14.66 -13.84
C GLY A 417 -27.46 -15.83 -14.71
N GLN A 418 -28.24 -16.25 -15.70
CA GLN A 418 -27.84 -17.28 -16.67
C GLN A 418 -26.67 -16.82 -17.55
N ARG A 419 -26.68 -15.56 -17.99
CA ARG A 419 -25.60 -14.97 -18.79
C ARG A 419 -24.28 -14.93 -18.01
N LEU A 420 -24.31 -14.55 -16.72
CA LEU A 420 -23.14 -14.56 -15.85
C LEU A 420 -22.59 -15.99 -15.68
N GLN A 421 -23.44 -16.97 -15.39
CA GLN A 421 -23.04 -18.37 -15.21
C GLN A 421 -22.44 -19.00 -16.48
N ALA A 422 -22.94 -18.62 -17.65
CA ALA A 422 -22.37 -19.06 -18.93
C ALA A 422 -20.95 -18.51 -19.17
N ALA A 423 -20.65 -17.32 -18.62
CA ALA A 423 -19.37 -16.66 -18.77
C ALA A 423 -18.33 -17.15 -17.76
N SER A 424 -18.67 -17.22 -16.48
CA SER A 424 -17.78 -17.68 -15.42
C SER A 424 -18.52 -18.48 -14.35
N ALA A 425 -17.87 -19.54 -13.86
CA ALA A 425 -18.33 -20.29 -12.69
C ALA A 425 -17.81 -19.69 -11.36
N VAL A 426 -16.94 -18.68 -11.43
CA VAL A 426 -16.34 -18.01 -10.26
C VAL A 426 -17.35 -17.05 -9.66
N ASP A 427 -17.54 -17.15 -8.34
CA ASP A 427 -18.36 -16.22 -7.58
C ASP A 427 -17.54 -15.00 -7.17
N ASN A 428 -17.80 -13.86 -7.84
CA ASN A 428 -17.14 -12.59 -7.56
C ASN A 428 -17.41 -12.08 -6.13
N GLY A 429 -18.47 -12.53 -5.46
CA GLY A 429 -18.74 -12.17 -4.06
C GLY A 429 -17.62 -12.62 -3.11
N ARG A 430 -16.97 -13.75 -3.41
CA ARG A 430 -15.85 -14.28 -2.60
C ARG A 430 -14.54 -13.54 -2.80
N LEU A 431 -14.43 -12.69 -3.82
CA LEU A 431 -13.22 -11.89 -4.01
C LEU A 431 -12.98 -10.99 -2.80
N LEU A 432 -14.05 -10.47 -2.20
CA LEU A 432 -13.98 -9.63 -1.00
C LEU A 432 -13.22 -10.33 0.13
N ASP A 433 -13.44 -11.64 0.36
CA ASP A 433 -12.79 -12.41 1.42
C ASP A 433 -11.25 -12.40 1.31
N SER A 434 -10.73 -12.27 0.09
CA SER A 434 -9.30 -12.18 -0.21
C SER A 434 -8.75 -10.75 -0.23
N MET A 435 -9.63 -9.74 -0.16
CA MET A 435 -9.28 -8.31 -0.14
C MET A 435 -9.10 -7.81 1.30
N ALA A 436 -8.49 -6.63 1.46
CA ALA A 436 -8.16 -6.09 2.80
C ALA A 436 -9.41 -5.83 3.64
N SER A 437 -10.43 -5.18 3.05
CA SER A 437 -11.70 -4.87 3.72
C SER A 437 -12.46 -6.14 4.11
N GLY A 438 -12.51 -7.15 3.24
CA GLY A 438 -13.21 -8.40 3.56
C GLY A 438 -12.50 -9.24 4.62
N ARG A 439 -11.16 -9.33 4.58
CA ARG A 439 -10.40 -9.95 5.68
C ARG A 439 -10.68 -9.25 7.02
N LEU A 440 -10.70 -7.92 7.03
CA LEU A 440 -11.01 -7.15 8.24
C LEU A 440 -12.46 -7.36 8.69
N LEU A 441 -13.42 -7.41 7.75
CA LEU A 441 -14.83 -7.64 8.05
C LEU A 441 -15.06 -9.04 8.63
N ASN A 442 -14.48 -10.07 8.00
CA ASN A 442 -14.53 -11.46 8.46
C ASN A 442 -13.84 -11.61 9.82
N TRP A 443 -12.74 -10.88 10.05
CA TRP A 443 -12.08 -10.82 11.34
C TRP A 443 -12.93 -10.13 12.41
N LEU A 444 -13.64 -9.05 12.10
CA LEU A 444 -14.59 -8.43 13.03
C LEU A 444 -15.72 -9.40 13.38
N ASP A 445 -16.28 -10.07 12.38
CA ASP A 445 -17.39 -11.00 12.57
C ASP A 445 -16.96 -12.24 13.39
N SER A 446 -15.70 -12.68 13.29
CA SER A 446 -15.18 -13.80 14.09
C SER A 446 -15.01 -13.47 15.58
N ARG A 447 -15.02 -12.19 15.95
CA ARG A 447 -14.97 -11.72 17.35
C ARG A 447 -16.31 -11.77 18.06
N ASP A 448 -17.40 -12.00 17.34
CA ASP A 448 -18.71 -12.14 17.98
C ASP A 448 -18.68 -13.32 18.97
N PRO A 449 -19.00 -13.10 20.25
CA PRO A 449 -18.95 -14.17 21.24
C PRO A 449 -19.90 -15.30 20.87
N ALA A 450 -19.42 -16.54 21.02
CA ALA A 450 -20.27 -17.71 20.90
C ALA A 450 -21.48 -17.62 21.87
N PRO A 451 -22.64 -18.24 21.56
CA PRO A 451 -23.87 -18.06 22.35
C PRO A 451 -23.71 -18.27 23.88
N ASP A 452 -22.93 -19.28 24.28
CA ASP A 452 -22.67 -19.55 25.71
C ASP A 452 -21.78 -18.48 26.36
N ALA A 453 -20.76 -18.00 25.65
CA ALA A 453 -19.88 -16.92 26.12
C ALA A 453 -20.65 -15.60 26.21
N LEU A 454 -21.49 -15.28 25.20
CA LEU A 454 -22.37 -14.12 25.21
C LEU A 454 -23.28 -14.13 26.44
N LYS A 455 -23.88 -15.28 26.75
CA LYS A 455 -24.72 -15.45 27.93
C LYS A 455 -23.94 -15.20 29.22
N GLN A 456 -22.75 -15.79 29.37
CA GLN A 456 -21.90 -15.61 30.54
C GLN A 456 -21.47 -14.15 30.74
N ILE A 457 -21.07 -13.46 29.67
CA ILE A 457 -20.69 -12.04 29.72
C ILE A 457 -21.90 -11.20 30.14
N THR A 458 -23.07 -11.45 29.55
CA THR A 458 -24.31 -10.72 29.86
C THR A 458 -24.74 -10.94 31.32
N GLU A 459 -24.65 -12.17 31.83
CA GLU A 459 -24.94 -12.50 33.23
C GLU A 459 -23.94 -11.83 34.20
N LYS A 460 -22.64 -11.83 33.85
CA LYS A 460 -21.59 -11.10 34.61
C LYS A 460 -21.94 -9.62 34.71
N LEU A 461 -22.25 -8.98 33.59
CA LEU A 461 -22.61 -7.55 33.52
C LEU A 461 -23.90 -7.23 34.28
N ALA A 462 -24.91 -8.10 34.21
CA ALA A 462 -26.18 -7.92 34.94
C ALA A 462 -26.02 -8.05 36.46
N SER A 463 -25.03 -8.82 36.93
CA SER A 463 -24.78 -9.05 38.36
C SER A 463 -24.09 -7.89 39.08
N LYS A 464 -23.42 -6.99 38.35
CA LYS A 464 -22.71 -5.82 38.89
C LYS A 464 -23.48 -4.54 38.57
N SER A 465 -24.00 -3.88 39.60
CA SER A 465 -24.81 -2.66 39.49
C SER A 465 -24.02 -1.35 39.30
N ALA A 466 -22.69 -1.37 39.50
CA ALA A 466 -21.82 -0.22 39.32
C ALA A 466 -20.70 -0.55 38.32
N GLY A 467 -20.46 0.34 37.35
CA GLY A 467 -19.38 0.23 36.37
C GLY A 467 -19.78 -0.32 34.98
N SER A 468 -21.06 -0.62 34.74
CA SER A 468 -21.54 -1.36 33.56
C SER A 468 -22.49 -0.58 32.64
N GLN A 469 -22.63 0.74 32.80
CA GLN A 469 -23.41 1.57 31.87
C GLN A 469 -22.52 2.60 31.17
N ILE A 470 -22.38 2.42 29.85
CA ILE A 470 -21.69 3.37 28.96
C ILE A 470 -22.70 4.41 28.47
N GLY A 471 -22.37 5.69 28.66
CA GLY A 471 -23.11 6.81 28.09
C GLY A 471 -22.45 7.32 26.82
N ILE A 472 -23.20 7.37 25.73
CA ILE A 472 -22.77 7.88 24.42
C ILE A 472 -23.31 9.31 24.28
N LEU A 473 -22.39 10.26 24.17
CA LEU A 473 -22.66 11.66 23.88
C LEU A 473 -22.57 11.82 22.35
N LEU A 474 -23.71 11.77 21.66
CA LEU A 474 -23.78 11.74 20.20
C LEU A 474 -23.99 13.14 19.64
N LEU A 475 -23.06 13.62 18.82
CA LEU A 475 -23.13 14.91 18.14
C LEU A 475 -23.81 14.79 16.77
N ASP A 476 -24.95 15.44 16.60
CA ASP A 476 -25.67 15.57 15.33
C ASP A 476 -25.77 17.06 14.95
N LEU A 477 -24.61 17.67 14.71
CA LEU A 477 -24.53 19.12 14.46
C LEU A 477 -24.96 19.49 13.03
N ASP A 478 -24.85 18.55 12.09
CA ASP A 478 -25.28 18.72 10.69
C ASP A 478 -26.80 18.49 10.50
N ALA A 479 -27.50 17.99 11.53
CA ALA A 479 -28.90 17.58 11.47
C ALA A 479 -29.18 16.55 10.35
N ASP A 480 -28.28 15.58 10.20
CA ASP A 480 -28.34 14.57 9.15
C ASP A 480 -29.05 13.31 9.67
N VAL A 481 -30.32 13.17 9.29
CA VAL A 481 -31.17 12.06 9.70
C VAL A 481 -30.65 10.69 9.25
N PHE A 482 -29.99 10.61 8.09
CA PHE A 482 -29.49 9.34 7.56
C PHE A 482 -28.27 8.87 8.35
N LYS A 483 -27.35 9.80 8.65
CA LYS A 483 -26.22 9.53 9.54
C LYS A 483 -26.68 9.11 10.94
N LEU A 484 -27.64 9.83 11.51
CA LEU A 484 -28.19 9.52 12.82
C LEU A 484 -28.85 8.12 12.84
N GLN A 485 -29.60 7.79 11.79
CA GLN A 485 -30.22 6.48 11.64
C GLN A 485 -29.18 5.35 11.55
N ALA A 486 -28.11 5.53 10.76
CA ALA A 486 -27.03 4.54 10.67
C ALA A 486 -26.41 4.23 12.05
N THR A 487 -26.13 5.26 12.85
CA THR A 487 -25.66 5.08 14.23
C THR A 487 -26.67 4.30 15.08
N PHE A 488 -27.96 4.62 15.03
CA PHE A 488 -28.97 3.89 15.79
C PHE A 488 -29.13 2.44 15.35
N ASP A 489 -29.12 2.17 14.04
CA ASP A 489 -29.21 0.82 13.49
C ASP A 489 -28.05 -0.03 14.00
N SER A 490 -26.83 0.50 14.02
CA SER A 490 -25.66 -0.21 14.56
C SER A 490 -25.81 -0.56 16.06
N LEU A 491 -26.32 0.37 16.88
CA LEU A 491 -26.55 0.16 18.32
C LEU A 491 -27.69 -0.84 18.58
N ILE A 492 -28.75 -0.81 17.78
CA ILE A 492 -29.86 -1.77 17.86
C ILE A 492 -29.37 -3.17 17.51
N ASN A 493 -28.48 -3.28 16.52
CA ASN A 493 -27.88 -4.55 16.11
C ASN A 493 -26.78 -5.05 17.05
N SER A 494 -26.22 -4.19 17.91
CA SER A 494 -25.20 -4.56 18.92
C SER A 494 -25.71 -5.56 19.96
N HIS A 495 -24.82 -6.40 20.48
CA HIS A 495 -25.09 -7.30 21.60
C HIS A 495 -25.20 -6.57 22.96
N TYR A 496 -24.63 -5.38 23.08
CA TYR A 496 -24.66 -4.61 24.31
C TYR A 496 -25.95 -3.80 24.43
N LYS A 497 -26.74 -3.99 25.51
CA LYS A 497 -28.03 -3.32 25.73
C LYS A 497 -28.05 -2.34 26.91
N SER A 498 -26.97 -2.26 27.68
CA SER A 498 -26.85 -1.38 28.86
C SER A 498 -26.17 -0.05 28.52
N PHE A 499 -26.58 0.59 27.43
CA PHE A 499 -26.07 1.91 27.05
C PHE A 499 -27.13 3.00 27.28
N LYS A 500 -26.69 4.25 27.37
CA LYS A 500 -27.54 5.44 27.21
C LYS A 500 -27.00 6.30 26.09
N VAL A 501 -27.88 6.86 25.27
CA VAL A 501 -27.50 7.78 24.19
C VAL A 501 -28.12 9.13 24.47
N VAL A 502 -27.28 10.17 24.51
CA VAL A 502 -27.73 11.57 24.52
C VAL A 502 -27.33 12.22 23.21
N VAL A 503 -28.33 12.59 22.40
CA VAL A 503 -28.15 13.21 21.10
C VAL A 503 -28.21 14.72 21.24
N PHE A 504 -27.15 15.40 20.84
CA PHE A 504 -27.06 16.85 20.77
C PHE A 504 -27.26 17.26 19.31
N THR A 505 -28.47 17.71 18.96
CA THR A 505 -28.84 18.02 17.57
C THR A 505 -29.19 19.49 17.35
N THR A 506 -28.76 20.04 16.22
CA THR A 506 -29.22 21.34 15.71
C THR A 506 -30.56 21.22 14.96
N GLY A 507 -30.96 19.99 14.60
CA GLY A 507 -32.21 19.64 13.92
C GLY A 507 -33.42 19.62 14.83
N GLU A 508 -34.62 19.48 14.25
CA GLU A 508 -35.86 19.39 15.01
C GLU A 508 -35.89 18.12 15.88
N LEU A 509 -36.45 18.25 17.09
CA LEU A 509 -36.50 17.13 18.01
C LEU A 509 -37.58 16.13 17.57
N PRO A 510 -37.23 14.85 17.31
CA PRO A 510 -38.22 13.85 16.90
C PRO A 510 -39.20 13.52 18.03
N ALA A 511 -38.77 13.67 19.29
CA ALA A 511 -39.61 13.49 20.47
C ALA A 511 -39.07 14.28 21.68
N VAL A 512 -39.98 14.62 22.61
CA VAL A 512 -39.60 15.18 23.92
C VAL A 512 -39.20 14.03 24.84
N THR A 513 -37.95 14.02 25.28
CA THR A 513 -37.34 12.95 26.10
C THR A 513 -36.63 13.54 27.33
N THR A 514 -36.24 12.68 28.27
CA THR A 514 -35.51 13.07 29.49
C THR A 514 -34.30 12.16 29.73
N LEU A 515 -33.39 12.54 30.64
CA LEU A 515 -32.23 11.72 31.02
C LEU A 515 -32.59 10.36 31.65
N HIS A 516 -33.85 10.15 32.04
CA HIS A 516 -34.32 8.85 32.52
C HIS A 516 -34.54 7.86 31.37
N ASN A 517 -34.77 8.34 30.14
CA ASN A 517 -34.90 7.50 28.96
C ASN A 517 -33.54 6.96 28.51
N THR A 518 -33.54 5.84 27.81
CA THR A 518 -32.33 5.27 27.17
C THR A 518 -31.80 6.20 26.07
N LEU A 519 -32.70 6.80 25.30
CA LEU A 519 -32.41 7.79 24.27
C LEU A 519 -32.94 9.14 24.73
N HIS A 520 -32.06 10.14 24.79
CA HIS A 520 -32.40 11.51 25.17
C HIS A 520 -31.93 12.50 24.10
N PHE A 521 -32.84 13.32 23.58
CA PHE A 521 -32.53 14.40 22.64
C PHE A 521 -32.42 15.74 23.35
N VAL A 522 -31.35 16.46 23.04
CA VAL A 522 -31.06 17.80 23.54
C VAL A 522 -30.89 18.72 22.33
N LYS A 523 -31.78 19.71 22.20
CA LYS A 523 -31.63 20.76 21.18
C LYS A 523 -30.44 21.64 21.53
N VAL A 524 -29.54 21.82 20.58
CA VAL A 524 -28.35 22.67 20.72
C VAL A 524 -28.20 23.63 19.54
N THR A 525 -27.28 24.59 19.68
CA THR A 525 -26.74 25.42 18.62
C THR A 525 -25.24 25.24 18.57
N GLU A 526 -24.60 25.58 17.45
CA GLU A 526 -23.13 25.57 17.31
C GLU A 526 -22.42 26.37 18.42
N SER A 527 -23.09 27.39 18.96
CA SER A 527 -22.54 28.24 20.02
C SER A 527 -22.70 27.71 21.45
N ASN A 528 -23.55 26.70 21.70
CA ASN A 528 -23.87 26.26 23.07
C ASN A 528 -23.79 24.75 23.31
N TYR A 529 -23.53 23.94 22.28
CA TYR A 529 -23.54 22.48 22.40
C TYR A 529 -22.56 21.97 23.47
N ILE A 530 -21.36 22.56 23.56
CA ILE A 530 -20.35 22.22 24.58
C ILE A 530 -20.88 22.43 26.00
N ASP A 531 -21.53 23.57 26.26
CA ASP A 531 -22.11 23.87 27.57
C ASP A 531 -23.24 22.89 27.92
N LYS A 532 -24.03 22.49 26.92
CA LYS A 532 -25.10 21.49 27.08
C LYS A 532 -24.55 20.10 27.36
N ILE A 533 -23.48 19.69 26.68
CA ILE A 533 -22.76 18.45 26.97
C ILE A 533 -22.29 18.47 28.42
N ASN A 534 -21.56 19.50 28.83
CA ASN A 534 -21.02 19.61 30.19
C ASN A 534 -22.13 19.61 31.27
N LEU A 535 -23.31 20.17 30.98
CA LEU A 535 -24.47 20.10 31.87
C LEU A 535 -25.03 18.68 31.98
N VAL A 536 -25.17 17.97 30.85
CA VAL A 536 -25.65 16.58 30.81
C VAL A 536 -24.67 15.66 31.53
N VAL A 537 -23.37 15.81 31.29
CA VAL A 537 -22.30 15.01 31.94
C VAL A 537 -22.42 15.06 33.46
N LYS A 538 -22.68 16.24 34.05
CA LYS A 538 -22.87 16.42 35.49
C LYS A 538 -24.08 15.68 36.07
N GLN A 539 -25.07 15.38 35.24
CA GLN A 539 -26.32 14.73 35.62
C GLN A 539 -26.40 13.28 35.14
N SER A 540 -25.43 12.83 34.33
CA SER A 540 -25.46 11.51 33.73
C SER A 540 -25.33 10.43 34.81
N PRO A 541 -26.17 9.36 34.75
CA PRO A 541 -26.06 8.21 35.63
C PRO A 541 -25.00 7.20 35.14
N SER A 542 -24.42 7.40 33.95
CA SER A 542 -23.40 6.52 33.38
C SER A 542 -22.04 6.72 34.07
N ASP A 543 -21.34 5.62 34.32
CA ASP A 543 -19.99 5.64 34.93
C ASP A 543 -18.91 6.05 33.91
N TRP A 544 -19.06 5.56 32.68
CA TRP A 544 -18.17 5.80 31.55
C TRP A 544 -18.90 6.57 30.46
N LEU A 545 -18.21 7.54 29.87
CA LEU A 545 -18.74 8.39 28.80
C LEU A 545 -17.84 8.33 27.57
N MET A 546 -18.46 8.26 26.40
CA MET A 546 -17.79 8.33 25.10
C MET A 546 -18.45 9.44 24.27
N LEU A 547 -17.62 10.25 23.60
CA LEU A 547 -18.07 11.20 22.60
C LEU A 547 -18.07 10.52 21.22
N ALA A 548 -19.14 10.68 20.46
CA ALA A 548 -19.29 10.13 19.11
C ALA A 548 -20.03 11.12 18.21
N GLN A 549 -19.95 10.93 16.90
CA GLN A 549 -20.65 11.72 15.88
C GLN A 549 -21.73 10.90 15.19
N ALA A 550 -22.82 11.56 14.79
CA ALA A 550 -23.84 10.93 13.97
C ALA A 550 -23.22 10.44 12.66
N GLY A 551 -23.51 9.19 12.30
CA GLY A 551 -22.94 8.48 11.16
C GLY A 551 -21.85 7.48 11.54
N GLU A 552 -21.31 7.55 12.76
CA GLU A 552 -20.42 6.52 13.27
C GLU A 552 -21.24 5.28 13.67
N GLU A 553 -20.76 4.10 13.29
CA GLU A 553 -21.44 2.83 13.50
C GLU A 553 -20.71 2.01 14.56
N PHE A 554 -21.42 1.54 15.59
CA PHE A 554 -20.84 0.71 16.63
C PHE A 554 -20.70 -0.74 16.14
N THR A 555 -19.56 -1.36 16.42
CA THR A 555 -19.38 -2.78 16.12
C THR A 555 -20.31 -3.62 16.98
N ARG A 556 -20.69 -4.79 16.46
CA ARG A 556 -21.71 -5.63 17.06
C ARG A 556 -21.36 -6.08 18.49
N SER A 557 -20.08 -6.36 18.74
CA SER A 557 -19.58 -6.84 20.04
C SER A 557 -18.70 -5.85 20.79
N GLY A 558 -18.26 -4.75 20.18
CA GLY A 558 -17.24 -3.87 20.74
C GLY A 558 -17.61 -3.27 22.10
N LEU A 559 -18.80 -2.65 22.22
CA LEU A 559 -19.26 -2.10 23.52
C LEU A 559 -19.47 -3.18 24.58
N LEU A 560 -19.87 -4.39 24.19
CA LEU A 560 -20.06 -5.51 25.12
C LEU A 560 -18.72 -5.92 25.71
N LEU A 561 -17.73 -6.17 24.87
CA LEU A 561 -16.38 -6.57 25.28
C LEU A 561 -15.70 -5.45 26.07
N ALA A 562 -15.83 -4.21 25.63
CA ALA A 562 -15.34 -3.06 26.40
C ALA A 562 -15.96 -2.98 27.79
N SER A 563 -17.28 -3.15 27.91
CA SER A 563 -17.95 -3.14 29.22
C SER A 563 -17.49 -4.29 30.13
N ALA A 564 -17.19 -5.45 29.57
CA ALA A 564 -16.74 -6.63 30.32
C ALA A 564 -15.36 -6.43 30.96
N GLU A 565 -14.47 -5.72 30.26
CA GLU A 565 -13.13 -5.35 30.73
C GLU A 565 -13.18 -4.17 31.72
N LEU A 566 -13.96 -3.12 31.40
CA LEU A 566 -14.05 -1.91 32.23
C LEU A 566 -14.59 -2.16 33.65
N VAL A 567 -15.41 -3.20 33.80
CA VAL A 567 -15.99 -3.61 35.08
C VAL A 567 -14.95 -3.99 36.14
N ASP A 568 -13.77 -4.46 35.73
CA ASP A 568 -12.68 -4.83 36.62
C ASP A 568 -11.54 -3.78 36.59
N ALA A 569 -11.68 -2.69 35.82
CA ALA A 569 -10.69 -1.64 35.62
C ALA A 569 -10.88 -0.43 36.55
N ALA A 570 -10.89 -0.68 37.87
CA ALA A 570 -11.15 0.32 38.90
C ALA A 570 -10.09 1.45 38.96
N GLU A 571 -8.87 1.20 38.47
CA GLU A 571 -7.75 2.15 38.45
C GLU A 571 -7.69 2.99 37.15
N CYS A 572 -8.44 2.60 36.11
CA CYS A 572 -8.44 3.31 34.84
C CYS A 572 -9.24 4.61 34.92
N ARG A 573 -8.65 5.70 34.42
CA ARG A 573 -9.23 7.05 34.34
C ARG A 573 -9.86 7.32 32.98
N ALA A 574 -9.17 6.89 31.93
CA ALA A 574 -9.61 6.98 30.55
C ALA A 574 -9.02 5.81 29.75
N VAL A 575 -9.80 5.27 28.80
CA VAL A 575 -9.41 4.13 27.98
C VAL A 575 -9.62 4.47 26.51
N ALA A 576 -8.54 4.45 25.73
CA ALA A 576 -8.61 4.48 24.29
C ALA A 576 -9.13 3.13 23.78
N VAL A 577 -9.96 3.15 22.75
CA VAL A 577 -10.41 1.94 22.06
C VAL A 577 -9.82 1.91 20.66
N ASP A 578 -9.88 0.77 19.98
CA ASP A 578 -9.57 0.71 18.56
C ASP A 578 -10.78 1.14 17.73
N GLU A 579 -10.52 1.48 16.47
CA GLU A 579 -11.58 1.76 15.50
C GLU A 579 -11.23 1.19 14.13
N VAL A 580 -12.25 1.04 13.31
CA VAL A 580 -12.10 0.81 11.88
C VAL A 580 -12.50 2.08 11.14
N GLN A 581 -11.73 2.45 10.14
CA GLN A 581 -11.96 3.66 9.35
C GLN A 581 -12.35 3.32 7.93
N ARG A 582 -13.49 3.85 7.50
CA ARG A 582 -13.87 3.91 6.10
C ARG A 582 -13.03 4.99 5.41
N GLN A 583 -12.30 4.57 4.39
CA GLN A 583 -11.47 5.44 3.58
C GLN A 583 -12.34 6.20 2.56
N PRO A 584 -11.87 7.32 1.98
CA PRO A 584 -12.64 8.10 1.01
C PRO A 584 -13.07 7.33 -0.25
N ASN A 585 -12.38 6.24 -0.59
CA ASN A 585 -12.74 5.33 -1.68
C ASN A 585 -13.80 4.28 -1.28
N GLY A 586 -14.25 4.25 -0.02
CA GLY A 586 -15.24 3.34 0.53
C GLY A 586 -14.69 2.09 1.22
N THR A 587 -13.40 1.77 1.08
CA THR A 587 -12.77 0.58 1.70
C THR A 587 -12.56 0.75 3.20
N LEU A 588 -12.34 -0.33 3.93
CA LEU A 588 -12.05 -0.29 5.37
C LEU A 588 -10.55 -0.43 5.64
N ALA A 589 -10.06 0.30 6.63
CA ALA A 589 -8.72 0.14 7.19
C ALA A 589 -8.78 0.09 8.72
N PRO A 590 -8.02 -0.80 9.37
CA PRO A 590 -7.99 -0.88 10.83
C PRO A 590 -7.11 0.23 11.42
N VAL A 591 -7.57 0.85 12.50
CA VAL A 591 -6.78 1.76 13.35
C VAL A 591 -6.63 1.12 14.72
N PHE A 592 -5.61 0.28 14.80
CA PHE A 592 -5.18 -0.49 15.95
C PHE A 592 -4.07 0.28 16.64
N ARG A 593 -4.46 1.00 17.69
CA ARG A 593 -3.58 1.88 18.44
C ARG A 593 -2.63 1.03 19.29
N PRO A 594 -1.39 1.48 19.53
CA PRO A 594 -0.60 0.89 20.61
C PRO A 594 -1.28 1.18 21.96
N GLY A 595 -0.69 0.66 23.03
CA GLY A 595 -0.89 1.17 24.38
C GLY A 595 -0.72 2.69 24.46
N PHE A 596 -1.00 3.27 25.63
CA PHE A 596 -0.92 4.73 25.80
C PHE A 596 0.44 5.26 25.34
N ASN A 597 0.42 6.11 24.31
CA ASN A 597 1.62 6.64 23.66
C ASN A 597 1.54 8.16 23.66
N LEU A 598 2.29 8.77 24.59
CA LEU A 598 2.24 10.20 24.83
C LEU A 598 2.69 10.99 23.61
N ASP A 599 3.71 10.50 22.92
CA ASP A 599 4.29 11.16 21.75
C ASP A 599 3.36 11.07 20.54
N LEU A 600 2.74 9.91 20.28
CA LEU A 600 1.70 9.82 19.25
C LEU A 600 0.47 10.68 19.58
N LEU A 601 0.05 10.73 20.85
CA LEU A 601 -1.07 11.58 21.27
C LEU A 601 -0.83 13.05 20.95
N GLN A 602 0.39 13.55 21.21
CA GLN A 602 0.73 14.95 20.96
C GLN A 602 1.03 15.25 19.49
N SER A 603 1.62 14.29 18.76
CA SER A 603 2.07 14.49 17.38
C SER A 603 1.03 14.10 16.33
N LEU A 604 0.02 13.31 16.68
CA LEU A 604 -1.08 12.91 15.78
C LEU A 604 -2.44 12.83 16.50
N PRO A 605 -2.97 13.95 17.03
CA PRO A 605 -4.22 13.94 17.81
C PRO A 605 -5.43 13.42 17.03
N ALA A 606 -5.50 13.68 15.72
CA ALA A 606 -6.61 13.25 14.88
C ALA A 606 -6.85 11.73 14.90
N LEU A 607 -5.80 10.92 15.12
CA LEU A 607 -5.93 9.47 15.30
C LEU A 607 -5.92 9.03 16.76
N MET A 608 -5.25 9.76 17.64
CA MET A 608 -5.01 9.30 19.02
C MET A 608 -5.96 9.87 20.07
N ALA A 609 -6.64 10.98 19.78
CA ALA A 609 -7.48 11.73 20.71
C ALA A 609 -8.97 11.71 20.31
N ARG A 610 -9.51 10.51 20.06
CA ARG A 610 -10.92 10.31 19.72
C ARG A 610 -11.47 9.01 20.29
N HIS A 611 -12.77 9.01 20.55
CA HIS A 611 -13.53 7.85 21.04
C HIS A 611 -13.03 7.27 22.36
N TRP A 612 -12.53 8.13 23.25
CA TRP A 612 -12.08 7.68 24.56
C TRP A 612 -13.28 7.36 25.45
N LEU A 613 -13.21 6.24 26.18
CA LEU A 613 -14.08 5.96 27.32
C LEU A 613 -13.49 6.66 28.54
N ILE A 614 -14.15 7.69 29.04
CA ILE A 614 -13.66 8.53 30.14
C ILE A 614 -14.59 8.39 31.34
N ARG A 615 -14.03 8.27 32.55
CA ARG A 615 -14.84 8.28 33.76
C ARG A 615 -15.59 9.60 33.91
N ARG A 616 -16.89 9.48 34.14
CA ARG A 616 -17.79 10.62 34.28
C ARG A 616 -17.36 11.57 35.39
N ASP A 617 -16.95 11.06 36.55
CA ASP A 617 -16.52 11.92 37.67
C ASP A 617 -15.25 12.70 37.35
N LEU A 618 -14.26 12.06 36.70
CA LEU A 618 -13.03 12.74 36.28
C LEU A 618 -13.28 13.78 35.18
N LEU A 619 -14.18 13.50 34.24
CA LEU A 619 -14.60 14.49 33.25
C LEU A 619 -15.23 15.72 33.93
N VAL A 620 -16.02 15.52 34.99
CA VAL A 620 -16.62 16.62 35.76
C VAL A 620 -15.57 17.38 36.57
N GLU A 621 -14.65 16.68 37.24
CA GLU A 621 -13.55 17.27 38.03
C GLU A 621 -12.63 18.13 37.16
N ALA A 622 -12.31 17.66 35.95
CA ALA A 622 -11.53 18.41 34.97
C ALA A 622 -12.28 19.64 34.39
N GLY A 623 -13.55 19.85 34.77
CA GLY A 623 -14.38 20.97 34.31
C GLY A 623 -15.13 20.73 33.00
N GLY A 624 -15.14 19.49 32.50
CA GLY A 624 -15.77 19.10 31.22
C GLY A 624 -14.91 19.45 30.00
N TYR A 625 -15.58 19.57 28.84
CA TYR A 625 -14.95 19.99 27.59
C TYR A 625 -14.79 21.52 27.52
N SER A 626 -13.68 21.98 26.96
CA SER A 626 -13.37 23.41 26.84
C SER A 626 -13.99 24.03 25.60
N ARG A 627 -14.65 25.18 25.78
CA ARG A 627 -15.16 26.04 24.70
C ARG A 627 -14.08 26.80 23.95
N GLU A 628 -12.86 26.84 24.47
CA GLU A 628 -11.73 27.51 23.81
C GLU A 628 -11.19 26.71 22.62
N PHE A 629 -11.43 25.39 22.60
CA PHE A 629 -10.89 24.45 21.62
C PHE A 629 -11.99 23.55 21.03
N PRO A 630 -13.03 24.11 20.38
CA PRO A 630 -14.18 23.34 19.87
C PRO A 630 -13.80 22.24 18.87
N ARG A 631 -12.67 22.37 18.15
CA ARG A 631 -12.16 21.34 17.23
C ARG A 631 -11.13 20.40 17.86
N ALA A 632 -10.91 20.45 19.18
CA ALA A 632 -9.94 19.62 19.89
C ALA A 632 -10.45 19.19 21.28
N LEU A 633 -11.76 18.92 21.40
CA LEU A 633 -12.45 18.69 22.67
C LEU A 633 -11.81 17.57 23.50
N GLU A 634 -11.70 16.38 22.91
CA GLU A 634 -11.11 15.20 23.57
C GLU A 634 -9.61 15.39 23.78
N PHE A 635 -8.90 15.94 22.80
CA PHE A 635 -7.46 16.18 22.91
C PHE A 635 -7.10 17.10 24.08
N ASP A 636 -7.73 18.28 24.20
CA ASP A 636 -7.49 19.19 25.32
C ASP A 636 -7.84 18.55 26.67
N LEU A 637 -8.94 17.79 26.73
CA LEU A 637 -9.33 17.07 27.94
C LEU A 637 -8.27 16.06 28.37
N LEU A 638 -7.79 15.22 27.44
CA LEU A 638 -6.73 14.24 27.72
C LEU A 638 -5.45 14.92 28.22
N LEU A 639 -5.06 16.04 27.60
CA LEU A 639 -3.92 16.84 28.06
C LEU A 639 -4.11 17.37 29.49
N ARG A 640 -5.33 17.83 29.86
CA ARG A 640 -5.66 18.24 31.23
C ARG A 640 -5.61 17.08 32.22
N LEU A 641 -6.13 15.90 31.85
CA LEU A 641 -6.04 14.70 32.70
C LEU A 641 -4.59 14.26 32.94
N ILE A 642 -3.70 14.46 31.97
CA ILE A 642 -2.25 14.24 32.12
C ILE A 642 -1.63 15.27 33.05
N GLU A 643 -2.02 16.55 32.94
CA GLU A 643 -1.51 17.62 33.82
C GLU A 643 -1.89 17.42 35.28
N GLU A 644 -3.07 16.84 35.56
CA GLU A 644 -3.60 16.68 36.91
C GLU A 644 -3.20 15.37 37.58
N GLY A 645 -3.14 14.26 36.83
CA GLY A 645 -2.87 12.92 37.39
C GLY A 645 -1.77 12.13 36.69
N GLY A 646 -0.96 12.76 35.83
CA GLY A 646 0.11 12.09 35.09
C GLY A 646 -0.42 11.11 34.02
N MET A 647 0.42 10.17 33.61
CA MET A 647 0.06 9.17 32.58
C MET A 647 -0.63 7.93 33.16
N SER A 648 -0.55 7.71 34.48
CA SER A 648 -1.11 6.51 35.14
C SER A 648 -2.63 6.43 34.99
N GLY A 649 -3.17 5.24 34.70
CA GLY A 649 -4.60 5.03 34.48
C GLY A 649 -5.14 5.53 33.14
N LEU A 650 -4.28 6.02 32.23
CA LEU A 650 -4.61 6.14 30.81
C LEU A 650 -4.25 4.82 30.15
N ALA A 651 -5.25 4.09 29.66
CA ALA A 651 -5.08 2.76 29.11
C ALA A 651 -5.58 2.69 27.66
N HIS A 652 -5.32 1.55 27.03
CA HIS A 652 -5.86 1.19 25.73
C HIS A 652 -6.51 -0.18 25.83
N LEU A 653 -7.65 -0.31 25.18
CA LEU A 653 -8.35 -1.57 24.98
C LEU A 653 -8.24 -1.93 23.50
N SER A 654 -7.61 -3.07 23.22
CA SER A 654 -7.45 -3.64 21.87
C SER A 654 -8.77 -4.21 21.32
N GLU A 655 -9.84 -3.42 21.35
CA GLU A 655 -11.15 -3.76 20.85
C GLU A 655 -11.65 -2.66 19.90
N PRO A 656 -11.94 -3.00 18.62
CA PRO A 656 -12.58 -2.06 17.71
C PRO A 656 -14.04 -1.84 18.11
N VAL A 657 -14.34 -0.67 18.66
CA VAL A 657 -15.68 -0.36 19.17
C VAL A 657 -16.58 0.24 18.10
N LEU A 658 -15.99 0.84 17.06
CA LEU A 658 -16.72 1.59 16.04
C LEU A 658 -16.06 1.52 14.66
N ILE A 659 -16.90 1.69 13.63
CA ILE A 659 -16.58 1.96 12.24
C ILE A 659 -16.94 3.44 11.99
N CYS A 660 -15.97 4.24 11.58
CA CYS A 660 -16.13 5.68 11.36
C CYS A 660 -15.49 6.13 10.06
N GLU A 661 -15.77 7.34 9.61
CA GLU A 661 -15.05 7.93 8.48
C GLU A 661 -13.60 8.25 8.87
N ALA A 662 -12.66 7.95 7.98
CA ALA A 662 -11.27 8.32 8.16
C ALA A 662 -11.17 9.85 8.30
N PRO A 663 -10.57 10.38 9.38
CA PRO A 663 -10.49 11.81 9.57
C PRO A 663 -9.58 12.41 8.49
N ALA A 664 -10.02 13.54 7.91
CA ALA A 664 -9.15 14.32 7.06
C ALA A 664 -8.00 14.88 7.90
N LEU A 665 -6.77 14.50 7.57
CA LEU A 665 -5.60 15.08 8.22
C LEU A 665 -5.42 16.52 7.70
N GLU A 666 -5.67 17.50 8.58
CA GLU A 666 -5.65 18.92 8.28
C GLU A 666 -4.93 19.71 9.40
N ASP A 667 -4.48 20.93 9.10
CA ASP A 667 -3.90 21.79 10.14
C ASP A 667 -5.00 22.34 11.06
N ASN A 668 -5.06 21.83 12.29
CA ASN A 668 -6.04 22.23 13.28
C ASN A 668 -5.45 23.24 14.28
N GLN A 669 -5.93 24.49 14.23
CA GLN A 669 -5.44 25.54 15.10
C GLN A 669 -5.78 25.32 16.57
N ASP A 670 -6.88 24.64 16.88
CA ASP A 670 -7.31 24.41 18.25
C ASP A 670 -6.45 23.33 18.91
N GLU A 671 -6.06 22.29 18.17
CA GLU A 671 -5.09 21.29 18.63
C GLU A 671 -3.74 21.94 18.94
N GLN A 672 -3.23 22.79 18.04
CA GLN A 672 -1.95 23.49 18.26
C GLN A 672 -2.02 24.41 19.49
N LYS A 673 -3.13 25.12 19.72
CA LYS A 673 -3.31 25.97 20.90
C LYS A 673 -3.42 25.16 22.18
N ALA A 674 -4.19 24.06 22.18
CA ALA A 674 -4.33 23.16 23.32
C ALA A 674 -2.97 22.52 23.68
N LEU A 675 -2.21 22.06 22.69
CA LEU A 675 -0.86 21.52 22.89
C LEU A 675 0.10 22.60 23.41
N LYS A 676 0.07 23.81 22.86
CA LYS A 676 0.92 24.92 23.34
C LYS A 676 0.59 25.30 24.79
N ARG A 677 -0.70 25.33 25.16
CA ARG A 677 -1.17 25.55 26.53
C ARG A 677 -0.61 24.46 27.46
N HIS A 678 -0.77 23.20 27.08
CA HIS A 678 -0.27 22.05 27.83
C HIS A 678 1.24 22.13 28.08
N LEU A 679 2.02 22.32 27.01
CA LEU A 679 3.48 22.44 27.09
C LEU A 679 3.90 23.65 27.94
N GLY A 680 3.20 24.78 27.84
CA GLY A 680 3.42 25.96 28.68
C GLY A 680 3.17 25.68 30.16
N LYS A 681 2.12 24.93 30.51
CA LYS A 681 1.84 24.51 31.90
C LYS A 681 2.90 23.55 32.44
N ARG A 682 3.54 22.77 31.56
CA ARG A 682 4.71 21.93 31.87
C ARG A 682 6.03 22.70 31.95
N GLY A 683 6.03 24.00 31.67
CA GLY A 683 7.20 24.87 31.78
C GLY A 683 8.00 25.08 30.48
N TYR A 684 7.51 24.59 29.34
CA TYR A 684 8.19 24.74 28.06
C TYR A 684 7.76 26.01 27.32
N GLN A 685 8.70 26.61 26.60
CA GLN A 685 8.41 27.66 25.60
C GLN A 685 8.37 27.06 24.19
N ALA A 686 7.62 25.98 24.05
CA ALA A 686 7.67 25.14 22.86
C ALA A 686 7.16 25.84 21.60
N GLU A 687 7.75 25.49 20.47
CA GLU A 687 7.23 25.77 19.14
C GLU A 687 6.66 24.50 18.52
N ILE A 688 5.50 24.65 17.89
CA ILE A 688 4.80 23.56 17.22
C ILE A 688 4.82 23.87 15.72
N SER A 689 5.25 22.89 14.94
CA SER A 689 5.28 22.96 13.48
C SER A 689 4.57 21.75 12.88
N SER A 690 4.10 21.88 11.65
CA SER A 690 3.41 20.82 10.90
C SER A 690 4.12 20.66 9.56
N ALA A 691 4.77 19.50 9.35
CA ALA A 691 5.41 19.18 8.07
C ALA A 691 4.42 18.54 7.09
N GLN A 692 3.43 17.83 7.64
CA GLN A 692 2.29 17.29 6.91
C GLN A 692 1.02 17.65 7.68
N PRO A 693 -0.07 17.98 6.98
CA PRO A 693 -1.34 18.30 7.64
C PRO A 693 -1.73 17.26 8.70
N GLY A 694 -2.19 17.73 9.86
CA GLY A 694 -2.61 16.88 10.98
C GLY A 694 -1.48 16.22 11.78
N THR A 695 -0.21 16.44 11.41
CA THR A 695 0.97 15.92 12.14
C THR A 695 1.73 17.07 12.79
N TYR A 696 2.15 16.91 14.04
CA TYR A 696 2.87 17.93 14.78
C TYR A 696 4.28 17.50 15.14
N LYS A 697 5.22 18.43 14.94
CA LYS A 697 6.59 18.35 15.44
C LYS A 697 6.77 19.42 16.50
N ILE A 698 7.22 18.98 17.67
CA ILE A 698 7.43 19.83 18.85
C ILE A 698 8.91 20.14 18.99
N ASP A 699 9.28 21.41 18.97
CA ASP A 699 10.56 21.90 19.48
C ASP A 699 10.31 22.44 20.89
N TYR A 700 10.82 21.74 21.91
CA TYR A 700 10.61 22.10 23.31
C TYR A 700 11.37 23.36 23.74
N ARG A 701 12.28 23.87 22.89
CA ARG A 701 13.08 25.08 23.11
C ARG A 701 13.83 25.06 24.44
N HIS A 702 14.50 23.93 24.72
CA HIS A 702 15.35 23.77 25.91
C HIS A 702 16.42 24.88 25.98
N ALA A 703 16.51 25.54 27.14
CA ALA A 703 17.52 26.56 27.38
C ALA A 703 18.91 25.94 27.64
N HIS A 704 18.94 24.77 28.28
CA HIS A 704 20.16 24.03 28.54
C HIS A 704 20.70 23.41 27.25
N ARG A 705 22.02 23.44 27.10
CA ARG A 705 22.73 22.83 25.96
C ARG A 705 23.83 21.93 26.49
N PRO A 706 23.54 20.68 26.87
CA PRO A 706 24.47 19.80 27.57
C PRO A 706 25.65 19.36 26.70
N VAL A 707 26.74 18.91 27.32
CA VAL A 707 27.81 18.22 26.58
C VAL A 707 27.35 16.79 26.24
N VAL A 708 27.62 16.34 25.02
CA VAL A 708 27.26 15.00 24.53
C VAL A 708 28.51 14.18 24.20
N SER A 709 28.62 12.98 24.74
CA SER A 709 29.72 12.05 24.42
C SER A 709 29.22 10.95 23.50
N ILE A 710 29.80 10.86 22.30
CA ILE A 710 29.52 9.79 21.33
C ILE A 710 30.48 8.64 21.60
N LEU A 711 29.97 7.47 21.92
CA LEU A 711 30.75 6.27 22.23
C LEU A 711 30.75 5.35 21.01
N LEU A 712 31.94 5.01 20.53
CA LEU A 712 32.16 4.12 19.40
C LEU A 712 32.97 2.90 19.84
N HIS A 713 32.52 1.71 19.45
CA HIS A 713 33.30 0.48 19.56
C HIS A 713 34.19 0.28 18.33
N SER A 714 35.46 -0.04 18.54
CA SER A 714 36.42 -0.38 17.49
C SER A 714 37.11 -1.71 17.76
N GLN A 715 37.17 -2.56 16.74
CA GLN A 715 37.94 -3.80 16.75
C GLN A 715 38.26 -4.22 15.31
N ASP A 716 39.49 -3.94 14.85
CA ASP A 716 39.97 -4.32 13.51
C ASP A 716 38.99 -3.92 12.35
N ASN A 717 38.24 -2.82 12.51
CA ASN A 717 37.11 -2.40 11.68
C ASN A 717 37.32 -1.02 11.01
N LEU A 718 38.54 -0.77 10.51
CA LEU A 718 38.94 0.54 9.99
C LEU A 718 37.99 1.12 8.91
N PRO A 719 37.52 0.37 7.89
CA PRO A 719 36.67 0.94 6.83
C PRO A 719 35.31 1.46 7.34
N GLU A 720 34.69 0.74 8.28
CA GLU A 720 33.45 1.11 8.95
C GLU A 720 33.68 2.36 9.79
N LEU A 721 34.64 2.28 10.73
CA LEU A 721 34.92 3.35 11.68
C LEU A 721 35.33 4.67 10.99
N GLN A 722 36.13 4.59 9.92
CA GLN A 722 36.52 5.78 9.16
C GLN A 722 35.31 6.47 8.52
N ARG A 723 34.38 5.71 7.92
CA ARG A 723 33.15 6.26 7.33
C ARG A 723 32.25 6.87 8.40
N CYS A 724 32.08 6.18 9.53
CA CYS A 724 31.29 6.66 10.65
C CYS A 724 31.86 7.96 11.22
N LEU A 725 33.14 7.99 11.62
CA LEU A 725 33.79 9.18 12.16
C LEU A 725 33.77 10.35 11.18
N GLN A 726 34.04 10.10 9.90
CA GLN A 726 33.94 11.14 8.87
C GLN A 726 32.53 11.72 8.80
N SER A 727 31.49 10.88 8.82
CA SER A 727 30.11 11.33 8.77
C SER A 727 29.75 12.20 9.99
N ILE A 728 30.19 11.80 11.19
CA ILE A 728 29.99 12.57 12.43
C ILE A 728 30.64 13.95 12.29
N LEU A 729 31.93 14.01 11.93
CA LEU A 729 32.68 15.27 11.86
C LEU A 729 32.15 16.21 10.76
N GLN A 730 31.65 15.68 9.65
CA GLN A 730 31.15 16.50 8.54
C GLN A 730 29.72 17.01 8.76
N ARG A 731 28.86 16.17 9.35
CA ARG A 731 27.42 16.46 9.46
C ARG A 731 27.05 17.16 10.77
N THR A 732 27.73 16.87 11.87
CA THR A 732 27.34 17.39 13.19
C THR A 732 27.53 18.91 13.27
N ARG A 733 26.45 19.64 13.55
CA ARG A 733 26.46 21.10 13.77
C ARG A 733 26.48 21.49 15.24
N TYR A 734 26.01 20.62 16.12
CA TYR A 734 26.13 20.80 17.56
C TYR A 734 27.59 20.98 17.97
N GLN A 735 27.87 21.95 18.83
CA GLN A 735 29.26 22.33 19.16
C GLN A 735 29.81 21.63 20.40
N ARG A 736 28.94 21.22 21.32
CA ARG A 736 29.33 20.68 22.63
C ARG A 736 29.31 19.16 22.61
N TYR A 737 30.15 18.55 21.79
CA TYR A 737 30.29 17.10 21.77
C TYR A 737 31.75 16.64 21.74
N GLU A 738 31.97 15.44 22.24
CA GLU A 738 33.20 14.67 22.09
C GLU A 738 32.89 13.28 21.50
N VAL A 739 33.90 12.63 20.94
CA VAL A 739 33.84 11.26 20.42
C VAL A 739 34.87 10.43 21.15
N LEU A 740 34.42 9.41 21.86
CA LEU A 740 35.28 8.43 22.53
C LEU A 740 35.23 7.13 21.73
N ILE A 741 36.40 6.69 21.27
CA ILE A 741 36.56 5.43 20.55
C ILE A 741 37.19 4.43 21.51
N GLY A 742 36.42 3.43 21.93
CA GLY A 742 36.94 2.27 22.65
C GLY A 742 37.58 1.29 21.66
N ASP A 743 38.89 1.13 21.71
CA ASP A 743 39.64 0.15 20.93
C ASP A 743 39.78 -1.16 21.71
N ASN A 744 39.14 -2.22 21.23
CA ASN A 744 39.02 -3.53 21.88
C ASN A 744 40.25 -4.42 21.64
N ALA A 745 41.43 -3.92 21.99
CA ALA A 745 42.71 -4.60 21.74
C ALA A 745 42.85 -5.05 20.26
N SER A 746 42.67 -4.09 19.33
CA SER A 746 42.88 -4.32 17.90
C SER A 746 44.31 -4.78 17.60
N THR A 747 44.43 -5.63 16.58
CA THR A 747 45.73 -6.16 16.12
C THR A 747 46.21 -5.51 14.83
N SER A 748 45.31 -4.85 14.11
CA SER A 748 45.62 -4.12 12.88
C SER A 748 46.53 -2.91 13.15
N THR A 749 47.72 -2.94 12.56
CA THR A 749 48.67 -1.82 12.60
C THR A 749 48.14 -0.58 11.88
N GLU A 750 47.37 -0.79 10.80
CA GLU A 750 46.76 0.29 10.02
C GLU A 750 45.71 1.04 10.85
N LEU A 751 44.84 0.31 11.55
CA LEU A 751 43.84 0.89 12.44
C LEU A 751 44.50 1.67 13.58
N SER A 752 45.49 1.07 14.25
CA SER A 752 46.20 1.73 15.35
C SER A 752 46.86 3.04 14.91
N THR A 753 47.57 3.02 13.77
CA THR A 753 48.20 4.21 13.18
C THR A 753 47.17 5.28 12.83
N TRP A 754 46.02 4.87 12.30
CA TRP A 754 44.93 5.78 11.95
C TRP A 754 44.30 6.42 13.20
N LEU A 755 44.06 5.64 14.26
CA LEU A 755 43.53 6.12 15.54
C LEU A 755 44.44 7.16 16.19
N ASP A 756 45.76 6.89 16.24
CA ASP A 756 46.76 7.85 16.75
C ASP A 756 46.70 9.19 16.02
N LYS A 757 46.54 9.12 14.69
CA LYS A 757 46.40 10.32 13.86
C LYS A 757 45.11 11.09 14.16
N GLN A 758 43.98 10.40 14.35
CA GLN A 758 42.71 11.09 14.64
C GLN A 758 42.74 11.81 15.99
N GLU A 759 43.32 11.19 17.01
CA GLU A 759 43.49 11.78 18.34
C GLU A 759 44.36 13.05 18.31
N GLN A 760 45.39 13.09 17.44
CA GLN A 760 46.24 14.27 17.26
C GLN A 760 45.59 15.39 16.44
N VAL A 761 44.80 15.03 15.42
CA VAL A 761 44.23 15.99 14.47
C VAL A 761 42.96 16.65 15.01
N SER A 762 42.17 15.94 15.80
CA SER A 762 40.88 16.42 16.30
C SER A 762 40.87 16.47 17.82
N GLY A 763 40.84 17.67 18.39
CA GLY A 763 40.66 17.85 19.84
C GLY A 763 39.29 17.39 20.37
N ARG A 764 38.42 16.83 19.53
CA ARG A 764 37.13 16.23 19.90
C ARG A 764 37.18 14.71 19.95
N VAL A 765 38.24 14.06 19.47
CA VAL A 765 38.34 12.60 19.41
C VAL A 765 39.32 12.12 20.47
N ARG A 766 38.89 11.17 21.29
CA ARG A 766 39.71 10.50 22.32
C ARG A 766 39.66 9.00 22.08
N VAL A 767 40.80 8.33 22.17
CA VAL A 767 40.89 6.87 21.96
C VAL A 767 41.23 6.18 23.28
N LEU A 768 40.36 5.28 23.72
CA LEU A 768 40.54 4.47 24.92
C LEU A 768 40.92 3.06 24.51
N ARG A 769 42.13 2.63 24.86
CA ARG A 769 42.65 1.32 24.46
C ARG A 769 42.48 0.32 25.59
N ALA A 770 41.72 -0.74 25.33
CA ALA A 770 41.57 -1.85 26.26
C ALA A 770 42.86 -2.67 26.35
N SER A 771 43.26 -3.06 27.56
CA SER A 771 44.44 -3.91 27.79
C SER A 771 44.22 -5.37 27.35
N GLN A 772 42.96 -5.79 27.27
CA GLN A 772 42.54 -7.13 26.86
C GLN A 772 41.22 -7.06 26.11
N ARG A 773 40.95 -8.05 25.27
CA ARG A 773 39.65 -8.17 24.58
C ARG A 773 38.52 -8.40 25.58
N MET A 774 37.40 -7.72 25.35
CA MET A 774 36.16 -7.85 26.13
C MET A 774 34.94 -7.80 25.20
N SER A 775 33.73 -7.97 25.76
CA SER A 775 32.50 -7.82 24.97
C SER A 775 32.28 -6.36 24.55
N ALA A 776 31.48 -6.14 23.50
CA ALA A 776 31.15 -4.79 23.06
C ALA A 776 30.44 -3.99 24.16
N SER A 777 29.51 -4.62 24.88
CA SER A 777 28.84 -4.04 26.06
C SER A 777 29.85 -3.59 27.13
N ALA A 778 30.82 -4.44 27.47
CA ALA A 778 31.84 -4.12 28.47
C ALA A 778 32.74 -2.95 28.06
N LEU A 779 33.13 -2.92 26.78
CA LEU A 779 33.94 -1.83 26.27
C LEU A 779 33.17 -0.51 26.28
N LEU A 780 31.89 -0.51 25.90
CA LEU A 780 31.04 0.69 25.94
C LEU A 780 30.82 1.17 27.37
N ASN A 781 30.59 0.26 28.33
CA ASN A 781 30.50 0.61 29.75
C ASN A 781 31.80 1.24 30.26
N LEU A 782 32.96 0.66 29.97
CA LEU A 782 34.25 1.25 30.34
C LEU A 782 34.45 2.63 29.70
N THR A 783 34.10 2.77 28.42
CA THR A 783 34.20 4.03 27.67
C THR A 783 33.26 5.09 28.25
N SER A 784 32.08 4.69 28.72
CA SER A 784 31.09 5.60 29.33
C SER A 784 31.57 6.22 30.64
N GLN A 785 32.42 5.52 31.40
CA GLN A 785 32.99 6.02 32.66
C GLN A 785 33.92 7.22 32.40
N GLU A 786 34.67 7.17 31.30
CA GLU A 786 35.63 8.20 30.86
C GLU A 786 34.98 9.36 30.09
N ALA A 787 33.69 9.24 29.77
CA ALA A 787 32.92 10.27 29.08
C ALA A 787 32.62 11.47 29.99
N GLY A 788 32.86 12.67 29.49
CA GLY A 788 32.59 13.94 30.20
C GLY A 788 31.22 14.56 29.89
N GLY A 789 30.45 13.97 28.98
CA GLY A 789 29.13 14.42 28.58
C GLY A 789 28.06 14.12 29.63
N GLU A 790 27.05 14.99 29.69
CA GLU A 790 25.83 14.78 30.47
C GLU A 790 24.92 13.75 29.79
N TYR A 791 25.04 13.63 28.46
CA TYR A 791 24.35 12.64 27.64
C TYR A 791 25.36 11.78 26.88
N LEU A 792 25.04 10.50 26.77
CA LEU A 792 25.78 9.52 26.00
C LEU A 792 25.00 9.21 24.71
N ILE A 793 25.71 9.08 23.60
CA ILE A 793 25.21 8.45 22.38
C ILE A 793 25.99 7.16 22.17
N LEU A 794 25.32 6.02 22.25
CA LEU A 794 25.84 4.75 21.75
C LEU A 794 25.65 4.74 20.24
N LEU A 795 26.74 4.57 19.48
CA LEU A 795 26.69 4.59 18.03
C LEU A 795 27.50 3.41 17.47
N ASP A 796 26.89 2.65 16.57
CA ASP A 796 27.59 1.56 15.88
C ASP A 796 28.61 2.13 14.87
N ALA A 797 29.77 1.48 14.73
CA ALA A 797 30.81 1.92 13.81
C ALA A 797 30.42 1.79 12.32
N GLN A 798 29.38 1.04 11.97
CA GLN A 798 28.82 0.94 10.62
C GLN A 798 27.85 2.08 10.28
N SER A 799 27.42 2.85 11.28
CA SER A 799 26.48 3.96 11.12
C SER A 799 27.06 5.12 10.32
N GLN A 800 26.26 5.72 9.44
CA GLN A 800 26.59 7.00 8.81
C GLN A 800 25.46 8.00 9.03
N ILE A 801 25.80 9.17 9.57
CA ILE A 801 24.84 10.22 9.90
C ILE A 801 24.37 10.93 8.61
N VAL A 802 23.05 11.08 8.47
CA VAL A 802 22.44 11.79 7.33
C VAL A 802 22.16 13.25 7.67
N ASN A 803 21.49 13.52 8.80
CA ASN A 803 21.00 14.84 9.17
C ASN A 803 22.09 15.71 9.83
N VAL A 804 22.08 17.02 9.55
CA VAL A 804 23.07 17.94 10.13
C VAL A 804 22.79 18.31 11.59
N GLY A 805 21.51 18.42 11.97
CA GLY A 805 21.04 18.77 13.32
C GLY A 805 20.58 17.56 14.13
N TRP A 806 21.28 16.43 13.99
CA TRP A 806 20.85 15.15 14.55
C TRP A 806 20.96 15.11 16.09
N ILE A 807 22.06 15.62 16.67
CA ILE A 807 22.22 15.69 18.14
C ILE A 807 21.18 16.62 18.75
N GLU A 808 20.91 17.77 18.12
CA GLU A 808 19.86 18.69 18.56
C GLU A 808 18.48 18.03 18.57
N SER A 809 18.19 17.21 17.55
CA SER A 809 16.92 16.48 17.44
C SER A 809 16.80 15.38 18.51
N LEU A 810 17.87 14.65 18.81
CA LEU A 810 17.90 13.68 19.91
C LEU A 810 17.74 14.37 21.28
N LEU A 811 18.50 15.45 21.51
CA LEU A 811 18.44 16.23 22.75
C LEU A 811 17.10 16.93 22.97
N ASN A 812 16.38 17.27 21.90
CA ASN A 812 15.03 17.82 22.00
C ASN A 812 14.10 16.87 22.78
N GLN A 813 14.25 15.56 22.54
CA GLN A 813 13.48 14.53 23.24
C GLN A 813 14.15 14.10 24.56
N ALA A 814 15.46 13.87 24.57
CA ALA A 814 16.18 13.31 25.73
C ALA A 814 16.24 14.25 26.97
N GLN A 815 16.00 15.55 26.80
CA GLN A 815 15.94 16.51 27.91
C GLN A 815 14.58 16.58 28.59
N ARG A 816 13.58 15.84 28.11
CA ARG A 816 12.28 15.72 28.79
C ARG A 816 12.44 14.84 30.03
N PRO A 817 11.94 15.25 31.21
CA PRO A 817 12.12 14.49 32.45
C PRO A 817 11.58 13.05 32.41
N GLU A 818 10.51 12.82 31.65
CA GLU A 818 9.88 11.51 31.48
C GLU A 818 10.59 10.59 30.45
N VAL A 819 11.57 11.10 29.69
CA VAL A 819 12.25 10.33 28.63
C VAL A 819 13.59 9.82 29.14
N GLY A 820 13.79 8.50 29.02
CA GLY A 820 15.04 7.85 29.41
C GLY A 820 15.95 7.58 28.21
N VAL A 821 15.37 7.13 27.10
CA VAL A 821 16.12 6.67 25.92
C VAL A 821 15.54 7.29 24.66
N VAL A 822 16.40 7.69 23.72
CA VAL A 822 16.00 8.19 22.40
C VAL A 822 16.71 7.44 21.27
N GLY A 823 15.96 6.92 20.30
CA GLY A 823 16.48 6.21 19.13
C GLY A 823 16.19 6.90 17.79
N ALA A 824 16.94 6.51 16.76
CA ALA A 824 16.84 7.06 15.41
C ALA A 824 16.16 6.12 14.39
N LYS A 825 15.74 6.67 13.25
CA LYS A 825 15.32 5.92 12.06
C LYS A 825 16.55 5.37 11.33
N LEU A 826 16.58 4.07 11.07
CA LEU A 826 17.65 3.43 10.30
C LEU A 826 17.18 3.20 8.86
N VAL A 827 18.07 3.49 7.90
CA VAL A 827 17.84 3.30 6.47
C VAL A 827 19.06 2.66 5.82
N ASP A 828 18.89 2.01 4.67
CA ASP A 828 20.01 1.59 3.82
C ASP A 828 20.46 2.73 2.88
N ARG A 829 21.39 2.42 1.96
CA ARG A 829 21.94 3.41 1.02
C ARG A 829 20.98 3.74 -0.11
N GLU A 830 20.09 2.80 -0.41
CA GLU A 830 19.05 2.86 -1.42
C GLU A 830 17.86 3.70 -0.92
N GLY A 831 17.81 3.99 0.38
CA GLY A 831 16.79 4.80 1.01
C GLY A 831 15.57 4.01 1.45
N THR A 832 15.74 2.72 1.72
CA THR A 832 14.76 1.82 2.32
C THR A 832 14.95 1.80 3.83
N VAL A 833 13.86 1.71 4.58
CA VAL A 833 13.86 1.59 6.04
C VAL A 833 14.38 0.21 6.43
N THR A 834 15.40 0.20 7.28
CA THR A 834 15.98 -1.02 7.87
C THR A 834 15.56 -1.19 9.33
N GLN A 835 15.23 -0.10 10.03
CA GLN A 835 14.68 -0.15 11.39
C GLN A 835 13.93 1.13 11.77
N ALA A 836 12.80 1.01 12.47
CA ALA A 836 11.95 2.10 12.94
C ALA A 836 11.31 1.76 14.29
N GLY A 837 12.15 1.67 15.33
CA GLY A 837 11.77 1.15 16.65
C GLY A 837 11.82 -0.37 16.71
N LEU A 838 11.81 -0.93 17.92
CA LEU A 838 11.84 -2.37 18.16
C LEU A 838 10.56 -2.82 18.87
N ILE A 839 10.00 -3.93 18.37
CA ILE A 839 8.80 -4.62 18.83
C ILE A 839 9.22 -5.97 19.40
N LEU A 840 8.78 -6.27 20.61
CA LEU A 840 9.00 -7.53 21.30
C LEU A 840 8.06 -8.60 20.74
N GLY A 841 8.53 -9.84 20.63
CA GLY A 841 7.81 -10.97 20.05
C GLY A 841 7.81 -11.03 18.52
N LEU A 842 8.14 -9.95 17.82
CA LEU A 842 8.12 -9.90 16.35
C LEU A 842 9.11 -10.93 15.76
N ASN A 843 8.62 -11.77 14.86
CA ASN A 843 9.31 -12.90 14.26
C ASN A 843 9.97 -13.85 15.28
N GLY A 844 9.35 -14.03 16.45
CA GLY A 844 9.80 -14.96 17.49
C GLY A 844 10.94 -14.43 18.38
N GLY A 845 11.23 -13.13 18.32
CA GLY A 845 12.30 -12.48 19.06
C GLY A 845 12.02 -10.99 19.24
N VAL A 846 13.00 -10.16 18.89
CA VAL A 846 12.83 -8.71 18.78
C VAL A 846 12.97 -8.36 17.31
N GLY A 847 12.09 -7.52 16.78
CA GLY A 847 12.13 -7.10 15.39
C GLY A 847 11.68 -5.66 15.20
N SER A 848 11.83 -5.14 13.99
CA SER A 848 11.30 -3.82 13.63
C SER A 848 10.17 -3.97 12.63
N GLY A 849 9.11 -3.19 12.82
CA GLY A 849 8.13 -2.98 11.75
C GLY A 849 8.70 -2.08 10.64
N PHE A 850 7.98 -2.00 9.51
CA PHE A 850 8.30 -1.13 8.37
C PHE A 850 9.60 -1.46 7.62
N VAL A 851 10.23 -2.60 7.88
CA VAL A 851 11.42 -3.02 7.10
C VAL A 851 11.02 -3.20 5.65
N GLY A 852 11.77 -2.58 4.73
CA GLY A 852 11.46 -2.62 3.29
C GLY A 852 10.66 -1.41 2.78
N GLU A 853 10.09 -0.58 3.67
CA GLU A 853 9.39 0.63 3.29
C GLU A 853 10.36 1.72 2.77
N PRO A 854 9.99 2.54 1.78
CA PRO A 854 10.79 3.70 1.41
C PRO A 854 10.95 4.68 2.58
N LYS A 855 12.08 5.38 2.68
CA LYS A 855 12.32 6.38 3.74
C LYS A 855 11.30 7.53 3.75
N THR A 856 10.64 7.77 2.62
CA THR A 856 9.56 8.74 2.41
C THR A 856 8.18 8.20 2.77
N SER A 857 8.06 6.90 3.05
CA SER A 857 6.80 6.29 3.49
C SER A 857 6.34 6.93 4.78
N LYS A 858 5.03 7.14 4.87
CA LYS A 858 4.33 7.62 6.07
C LYS A 858 4.15 6.49 7.08
N GLY A 859 4.14 5.25 6.63
CA GLY A 859 3.88 4.07 7.45
C GLY A 859 2.43 4.00 7.96
N TYR A 860 2.12 2.85 8.54
CA TYR A 860 0.86 2.61 9.26
C TYR A 860 0.61 3.72 10.29
N MET A 861 -0.60 4.31 10.26
CA MET A 861 -1.00 5.44 11.12
C MET A 861 -0.01 6.63 11.13
N GLN A 862 0.66 6.95 10.01
CA GLN A 862 1.66 8.03 9.93
C GLN A 862 2.89 7.85 10.85
N ARG A 863 3.07 6.66 11.43
CA ARG A 863 4.09 6.41 12.47
C ARG A 863 5.53 6.60 11.98
N LEU A 864 5.82 6.56 10.68
CA LEU A 864 7.18 6.78 10.16
C LEU A 864 7.58 8.25 10.05
N VAL A 865 6.68 9.19 10.32
CA VAL A 865 6.91 10.64 10.18
C VAL A 865 6.70 11.46 11.46
N VAL A 866 6.19 10.85 12.53
CA VAL A 866 6.05 11.48 13.87
C VAL A 866 6.84 10.74 14.96
N GLU A 867 7.17 11.43 16.06
CA GLU A 867 7.70 10.79 17.26
C GLU A 867 6.70 9.84 17.91
N GLN A 868 7.21 8.77 18.51
CA GLN A 868 6.39 7.78 19.21
C GLN A 868 7.21 7.02 20.26
N ASN A 869 6.50 6.43 21.22
CA ASN A 869 7.10 5.53 22.20
C ASN A 869 7.17 4.08 21.68
N TYR A 870 8.31 3.42 21.89
CA TYR A 870 8.53 1.99 21.62
C TYR A 870 9.01 1.29 22.89
N SER A 871 8.94 -0.04 22.93
CA SER A 871 9.55 -0.82 24.02
C SER A 871 11.07 -0.75 24.00
N ALA A 872 11.68 -0.72 22.82
CA ALA A 872 13.13 -0.56 22.68
C ALA A 872 13.53 0.14 21.37
N VAL A 873 14.79 0.58 21.34
CA VAL A 873 15.48 1.11 20.15
C VAL A 873 16.90 0.53 20.09
N SER A 874 17.50 0.51 18.90
CA SER A 874 18.83 -0.11 18.71
C SER A 874 19.97 0.82 19.13
N SER A 875 21.01 0.22 19.69
CA SER A 875 22.35 0.81 19.90
C SER A 875 23.06 1.27 18.63
N ALA A 876 22.52 0.99 17.44
CA ALA A 876 22.99 1.57 16.18
C ALA A 876 23.03 3.11 16.23
N CYS A 877 22.08 3.73 16.95
CA CYS A 877 22.11 5.13 17.36
C CYS A 877 21.09 5.35 18.50
N LEU A 878 21.59 5.40 19.74
CA LEU A 878 20.78 5.51 20.96
C LEU A 878 21.36 6.61 21.86
N MET A 879 20.53 7.56 22.31
CA MET A 879 20.89 8.59 23.29
C MET A 879 20.27 8.31 24.65
N ILE A 880 21.05 8.49 25.72
CA ILE A 880 20.62 8.34 27.12
C ILE A 880 21.37 9.33 28.02
N ALA A 881 20.72 9.83 29.07
CA ALA A 881 21.40 10.64 30.09
C ALA A 881 22.45 9.79 30.83
N LYS A 882 23.68 10.28 30.99
CA LYS A 882 24.76 9.52 31.64
C LYS A 882 24.36 9.08 33.05
N GLN A 883 23.72 9.97 33.81
CA GLN A 883 23.25 9.65 35.16
C GLN A 883 22.24 8.49 35.17
N LEU A 884 21.35 8.41 34.18
CA LEU A 884 20.40 7.31 34.07
C LEU A 884 21.10 6.03 33.63
N TYR A 885 22.01 6.11 32.67
CA TYR A 885 22.83 4.97 32.24
C TYR A 885 23.57 4.32 33.42
N ASP A 886 24.23 5.15 34.24
CA ASP A 886 24.94 4.71 35.44
C ASP A 886 23.97 4.12 36.48
N ALA A 887 22.80 4.74 36.68
CA ALA A 887 21.79 4.28 37.63
C ALA A 887 21.14 2.93 37.23
N LEU A 888 21.04 2.63 35.93
CA LEU A 888 20.55 1.35 35.42
C LEU A 888 21.64 0.26 35.38
N GLY A 889 22.87 0.60 35.74
CA GLY A 889 24.02 -0.31 35.71
C GLY A 889 24.61 -0.52 34.31
N GLY A 890 24.34 0.37 33.37
CA GLY A 890 24.83 0.30 31.98
C GLY A 890 24.29 -0.89 31.19
N LEU A 891 25.02 -1.27 30.14
CA LEU A 891 24.70 -2.46 29.33
C LEU A 891 25.03 -3.73 30.11
N ASP A 892 24.21 -4.77 29.96
CA ASP A 892 24.50 -6.07 30.57
C ASP A 892 25.69 -6.75 29.87
N GLU A 893 26.78 -6.96 30.62
CA GLU A 893 28.03 -7.53 30.14
C GLU A 893 28.12 -9.06 30.35
N ALA A 894 27.10 -9.68 30.94
CA ALA A 894 27.11 -11.09 31.27
C ALA A 894 26.17 -11.88 30.35
N GLU A 895 24.86 -11.71 30.52
CA GLU A 895 23.85 -12.51 29.83
C GLU A 895 23.61 -12.00 28.39
N PHE A 896 23.78 -10.69 28.17
CA PHE A 896 23.57 -10.03 26.88
C PHE A 896 24.85 -9.44 26.28
N ALA A 897 26.03 -9.96 26.66
CA ALA A 897 27.33 -9.47 26.20
C ALA A 897 27.51 -9.54 24.66
N GLU A 898 26.87 -10.52 24.01
CA GLU A 898 26.98 -10.78 22.57
C GLU A 898 25.76 -10.31 21.76
N GLY A 899 24.83 -9.57 22.37
CA GLY A 899 23.66 -8.99 21.71
C GLY A 899 22.47 -8.77 22.65
N LEU A 900 21.57 -7.86 22.27
CA LEU A 900 20.33 -7.48 22.99
C LEU A 900 20.51 -6.70 24.30
N SER A 901 21.74 -6.28 24.64
CA SER A 901 21.99 -5.46 25.84
C SER A 901 21.35 -4.07 25.74
N ASP A 902 21.15 -3.56 24.54
CA ASP A 902 20.42 -2.32 24.25
C ASP A 902 18.92 -2.46 24.48
N VAL A 903 18.33 -3.59 24.10
CA VAL A 903 16.94 -3.92 24.41
C VAL A 903 16.74 -4.05 25.91
N ASP A 904 17.61 -4.80 26.60
CA ASP A 904 17.56 -4.93 28.06
C ASP A 904 17.69 -3.57 28.78
N LEU A 905 18.57 -2.69 28.30
CA LEU A 905 18.70 -1.33 28.83
C LEU A 905 17.41 -0.51 28.66
N CYS A 906 16.75 -0.58 27.50
CA CYS A 906 15.47 0.09 27.27
C CYS A 906 14.37 -0.44 28.21
N LEU A 907 14.33 -1.75 28.43
CA LEU A 907 13.35 -2.38 29.32
C LEU A 907 13.61 -2.05 30.80
N LYS A 908 14.88 -1.98 31.22
CA LYS A 908 15.26 -1.45 32.55
C LYS A 908 14.82 0.00 32.73
N ALA A 909 15.01 0.85 31.71
CA ALA A 909 14.56 2.24 31.76
C ALA A 909 13.02 2.34 31.88
N SER A 910 12.28 1.52 31.11
CA SER A 910 10.83 1.42 31.19
C SER A 910 10.35 0.96 32.57
N GLN A 911 10.98 -0.07 33.15
CA GLN A 911 10.69 -0.53 34.51
C GLN A 911 10.91 0.56 35.57
N ALA A 912 11.86 1.48 35.35
CA ALA A 912 12.10 2.64 36.18
C ALA A 912 11.13 3.82 35.92
N GLY A 913 10.16 3.66 35.02
CA GLY A 913 9.12 4.64 34.69
C GLY A 913 9.48 5.64 33.58
N TYR A 914 10.55 5.39 32.82
CA TYR A 914 10.98 6.25 31.72
C TYR A 914 10.44 5.79 30.37
N LEU A 915 10.16 6.76 29.49
CA LEU A 915 9.79 6.49 28.10
C LEU A 915 11.03 6.25 27.23
N THR A 916 10.90 5.31 26.30
CA THR A 916 11.82 5.15 25.16
C THR A 916 11.16 5.80 23.94
N VAL A 917 11.73 6.90 23.45
CA VAL A 917 11.21 7.68 22.32
C VAL A 917 11.99 7.35 21.07
N TRP A 918 11.29 7.05 19.98
CA TRP A 918 11.88 6.97 18.65
C TRP A 918 11.56 8.25 17.87
N THR A 919 12.56 8.83 17.19
CA THR A 919 12.37 10.02 16.35
C THR A 919 12.65 9.75 14.87
N PRO A 920 11.71 10.08 13.96
CA PRO A 920 11.92 9.97 12.52
C PRO A 920 12.79 11.11 11.96
N HIS A 921 13.08 12.13 12.76
CA HIS A 921 13.83 13.32 12.34
C HIS A 921 15.34 13.11 12.32
N VAL A 922 15.81 11.97 12.84
CA VAL A 922 17.19 11.52 12.75
C VAL A 922 17.25 10.26 11.93
N GLN A 923 17.93 10.33 10.78
CA GLN A 923 18.18 9.23 9.89
C GLN A 923 19.66 8.83 9.96
N VAL A 924 19.88 7.53 10.10
CA VAL A 924 21.21 6.93 10.13
C VAL A 924 21.25 5.82 9.08
N VAL A 925 22.24 5.85 8.20
CA VAL A 925 22.46 4.75 7.26
C VAL A 925 23.09 3.59 8.02
N HIS A 926 22.37 2.47 8.14
CA HIS A 926 22.79 1.28 8.89
C HIS A 926 22.00 0.04 8.39
N PRO A 927 22.60 -1.16 8.31
CA PRO A 927 21.90 -2.36 7.80
C PRO A 927 20.72 -2.80 8.68
N GLY A 928 20.68 -2.39 9.95
CA GLY A 928 19.57 -2.69 10.87
C GLY A 928 19.48 -4.17 11.28
N VAL A 929 20.48 -4.99 10.92
CA VAL A 929 20.50 -6.41 11.25
C VAL A 929 20.85 -6.58 12.72
N MET A 930 19.95 -7.20 13.48
CA MET A 930 20.20 -7.61 14.85
C MET A 930 20.75 -9.03 14.87
N HIS A 931 22.01 -9.17 15.25
CA HIS A 931 22.62 -10.47 15.52
C HIS A 931 22.52 -10.76 17.02
N ALA A 932 21.76 -11.78 17.39
CA ALA A 932 21.67 -12.26 18.77
C ALA A 932 21.74 -13.79 18.78
N PRO A 933 22.62 -14.40 19.58
CA PRO A 933 22.61 -15.83 19.80
C PRO A 933 21.25 -16.31 20.34
N GLU A 934 20.84 -17.51 19.97
CA GLU A 934 19.57 -18.10 20.43
C GLU A 934 19.46 -18.08 21.97
N GLN A 935 20.57 -18.38 22.66
CA GLN A 935 20.63 -18.34 24.13
C GLN A 935 20.32 -16.96 24.71
N ALA A 936 20.86 -15.89 24.11
CA ALA A 936 20.59 -14.52 24.54
C ALA A 936 19.12 -14.13 24.27
N ARG A 937 18.55 -14.60 23.15
CA ARG A 937 17.13 -14.39 22.84
C ARG A 937 16.22 -15.07 23.88
N THR A 938 16.47 -16.34 24.19
CA THR A 938 15.72 -17.07 25.21
C THR A 938 15.84 -16.41 26.58
N ALA A 939 17.06 -16.04 26.98
CA ALA A 939 17.30 -15.34 28.23
C ALA A 939 16.55 -14.00 28.33
N LEU A 940 16.50 -13.21 27.24
CA LEU A 940 15.77 -11.96 27.21
C LEU A 940 14.25 -12.19 27.36
N ILE A 941 13.71 -13.18 26.66
CA ILE A 941 12.29 -13.56 26.74
C ILE A 941 11.95 -14.03 28.17
N ASP A 942 12.79 -14.87 28.77
CA ASP A 942 12.56 -15.39 30.12
C ASP A 942 12.63 -14.27 31.17
N LYS A 943 13.60 -13.37 31.04
CA LYS A 943 13.79 -12.22 31.95
C LYS A 943 12.64 -11.21 31.88
N TRP A 944 12.12 -10.97 30.67
CA TRP A 944 11.09 -9.95 30.39
C TRP A 944 9.79 -10.57 29.89
N SER A 945 9.40 -11.72 30.45
CA SER A 945 8.30 -12.54 29.94
C SER A 945 6.96 -11.80 29.88
N ALA A 946 6.70 -10.89 30.82
CA ALA A 946 5.48 -10.09 30.83
C ALA A 946 5.41 -9.12 29.65
N GLN A 947 6.51 -8.43 29.34
CA GLN A 947 6.61 -7.49 28.22
C GLN A 947 6.60 -8.20 26.87
N PHE A 948 7.13 -9.42 26.79
CA PHE A 948 7.01 -10.25 25.58
C PHE A 948 5.62 -10.85 25.39
N ALA A 949 4.88 -11.10 26.48
CA ALA A 949 3.50 -11.57 26.38
C ALA A 949 2.57 -10.50 25.80
N GLN A 950 2.83 -9.23 26.14
CA GLN A 950 2.12 -8.08 25.57
C GLN A 950 3.05 -6.85 25.51
N ASP A 951 3.54 -6.54 24.32
CA ASP A 951 4.30 -5.32 24.07
C ASP A 951 3.35 -4.12 24.00
N GLU A 952 3.42 -3.19 24.95
CA GLU A 952 2.55 -2.00 24.96
C GLU A 952 2.74 -1.09 23.74
N ALA A 953 3.87 -1.16 23.04
CA ALA A 953 4.09 -0.39 21.81
C ALA A 953 3.47 -1.03 20.56
N TYR A 954 2.88 -2.23 20.70
CA TYR A 954 2.30 -3.01 19.61
C TYR A 954 0.89 -3.51 19.95
N ASN A 955 -0.04 -3.36 19.01
CA ASN A 955 -1.42 -3.78 19.25
C ASN A 955 -1.55 -5.31 19.11
N ALA A 956 -2.27 -5.95 20.04
CA ALA A 956 -2.46 -7.40 20.08
C ALA A 956 -3.23 -7.98 18.87
N ASN A 957 -3.98 -7.15 18.14
CA ASN A 957 -4.71 -7.54 16.93
C ASN A 957 -3.83 -7.53 15.66
N LEU A 958 -2.55 -7.17 15.79
CA LEU A 958 -1.59 -7.16 14.68
C LEU A 958 -0.70 -8.41 14.73
N ASP A 959 -0.39 -8.98 13.57
CA ASP A 959 0.43 -10.19 13.47
C ASP A 959 1.87 -9.88 13.91
N LEU A 960 2.44 -10.79 14.70
CA LEU A 960 3.84 -10.77 15.09
C LEU A 960 4.73 -11.49 14.06
N LYS A 961 4.18 -11.95 12.93
CA LYS A 961 4.94 -12.57 11.83
C LYS A 961 4.99 -11.67 10.60
N GLY A 962 6.12 -11.70 9.90
CA GLY A 962 6.30 -11.00 8.63
C GLY A 962 6.68 -9.52 8.80
N PRO A 963 6.13 -8.60 7.99
CA PRO A 963 6.56 -7.19 7.92
C PRO A 963 6.09 -6.32 9.11
N GLY A 964 5.18 -6.85 9.94
CA GLY A 964 4.51 -6.11 11.00
C GLY A 964 3.36 -5.25 10.49
N PHE A 965 2.43 -4.87 11.38
CA PHE A 965 1.25 -4.05 11.09
C PHE A 965 0.25 -4.65 10.09
N THR A 966 0.24 -5.98 9.97
CA THR A 966 -0.82 -6.74 9.28
C THR A 966 -1.81 -7.29 10.29
N LEU A 967 -3.04 -7.56 9.86
CA LEU A 967 -4.07 -8.18 10.70
C LEU A 967 -3.62 -9.57 11.17
N ALA A 968 -3.72 -9.84 12.48
CA ALA A 968 -3.50 -11.18 13.02
C ALA A 968 -4.64 -12.11 12.57
N VAL A 969 -4.28 -13.28 12.04
CA VAL A 969 -5.23 -14.32 11.59
C VAL A 969 -5.63 -15.24 12.73
#